data_AF-A0A9E3JKY5-F1
#
_entry.id   AF-A0A9E3JKY5-F1
#
_cell.length_a   1.000
_cell.length_b   1.000
_cell.length_c   1.000
_cell.angle_alpha   90.00
_cell.angle_beta   90.00
_cell.angle_gamma   90.00
#
_symmetry.space_group_name_H-M   'P 1'
#
loop_
_entity.id
_entity.type
_entity.pdbx_description
1 polymer ?
#
loop_
_entity_poly.entity_id
_entity_poly.type
_entity_poly.pdbx_seq_one_letter_code
_entity_poly.pdbx_strand_id
1 'polypeptide(L)'
;MPWRTDWSLLDAHPDAARRPGALGRPDLCDAASRATLLSLAERHGVGALCVRVGAVSGDLVGVDLVERLLVEAGRRVKIGISWANDAWRGRAQARPEEDAVLLAMLLARMADSPAALRVEDRLLVVVEHPEPACIARLRAACESAGIAMPFVVARDGQGTLRDGAEIQADALLDLPWPPERLPGSAGFDLAALAAKALATAGAGRIPGVVAGWDDRPRRGSSGAWAADADVDVYAAWLEAAVVRAEAQPVAGMPMVVIHGCNGWADGACLEPDLDGGYAWLHATRAALYRTTQWPKVAFLSHDARAHGAQYLALNIVREWLALGVELEIVLQDGGWLRSRFEALATTHCLAGLDDAGIASVARGLRARGVEVLFANTAVTGRVVHAFREAGLRIIGLVHELPGLLAYYELQSALLALVEASEHVLVASRVVRDGLETMLPGHDLCHVIQRPQGLYTRNRYRDCPIESTPRVALRDRLGIAHHAAVVVTVGYADARKGADLWARVAAIACRRRSDLRFVWVGHRDPSLAPILDALLHDAGVVDRVHFLGVDFDTDDIYAGADAYALTSREDPFPSVVLESLAVGTPVVAFQDTGGGAELLGEAGGLLAPAFDVVAYADALLAVVNDPARRAALGSAGRARIERDHGFREYVLDLLALAGGECPRVDAVVPNYNHARYLPDRIASIEAQTLPVSRMILLDDASEDASPGVLQIIGQYCNPAPLLVRRRENSGSPFLQWREGLRRARGEFVWIAEADDVAEPELLELLVAEMRRDSGIVLGYAQSCRIDGDGGVLAPDYLGWTDDLDRERWRAPYTVQGQVEISRALAVKNTIPNVSAVLFRRDALEAVLEDHIDTIARLRVAGDWATYLHLACLGRIHFQPRVGNRHRHHARTVTSRVDAQRHYDEVVAMQTLASTLAPLGEDVRGRAEAHLAWLRDHLRLGES
;
A
#
# COMPACT_ATOMS: atom_id res chain seq x y z
N MET A 1 15.68 -1.90 16.43
CA MET A 1 16.03 -3.01 17.35
C MET A 1 15.12 -2.88 18.56
N PRO A 2 14.41 -3.93 19.05
CA PRO A 2 14.85 -5.33 19.19
C PRO A 2 14.05 -6.38 18.35
N TRP A 3 14.78 -7.36 17.77
CA TRP A 3 14.58 -8.82 17.49
C TRP A 3 13.17 -9.36 17.08
N ARG A 4 12.95 -10.34 16.17
CA ARG A 4 13.54 -11.68 15.90
C ARG A 4 13.08 -12.23 14.53
N THR A 5 13.79 -13.23 13.99
CA THR A 5 13.21 -14.51 13.54
C THR A 5 14.34 -15.54 13.47
N ASP A 6 14.11 -16.76 13.98
CA ASP A 6 15.03 -17.89 13.90
C ASP A 6 14.96 -18.54 12.53
N TRP A 7 16.11 -19.02 12.02
CA TRP A 7 16.20 -20.08 11.03
C TRP A 7 16.99 -21.21 11.65
N SER A 8 16.43 -22.41 11.76
CA SER A 8 17.19 -23.61 12.05
C SER A 8 16.90 -24.69 11.03
N LEU A 9 17.98 -25.37 10.60
CA LEU A 9 18.12 -26.79 10.22
C LEU A 9 19.07 -26.95 9.03
N LEU A 10 20.35 -27.29 9.25
CA LEU A 10 21.16 -27.95 8.23
C LEU A 10 22.00 -29.08 8.83
N ASP A 11 21.73 -30.30 8.33
CA ASP A 11 22.44 -31.54 8.59
C ASP A 11 23.88 -31.48 8.05
N ALA A 12 24.88 -31.62 8.92
CA ALA A 12 26.24 -31.94 8.51
C ALA A 12 26.49 -33.45 8.76
N HIS A 13 25.97 -34.30 7.88
CA HIS A 13 26.23 -35.75 7.92
C HIS A 13 27.53 -36.10 7.15
N PRO A 14 28.50 -36.83 7.74
CA PRO A 14 29.76 -37.20 7.07
C PRO A 14 29.61 -38.13 5.85
N ASP A 15 28.54 -38.94 5.75
CA ASP A 15 28.27 -39.80 4.58
C ASP A 15 27.41 -39.16 3.46
N ALA A 16 27.13 -37.85 3.48
CA ALA A 16 26.40 -37.17 2.40
C ALA A 16 27.23 -36.95 1.12
N ALA A 17 28.36 -37.63 0.99
CA ALA A 17 29.27 -37.57 -0.15
C ALA A 17 28.75 -38.34 -1.38
N ARG A 18 27.52 -38.06 -1.87
CA ARG A 18 27.12 -38.36 -3.27
C ARG A 18 26.21 -37.27 -3.85
N ARG A 19 26.89 -36.27 -4.42
CA ARG A 19 26.45 -35.19 -5.35
C ARG A 19 25.60 -34.04 -4.77
N PRO A 20 26.22 -33.03 -4.14
CA PRO A 20 25.57 -31.75 -3.80
C PRO A 20 25.28 -30.82 -5.00
N GLY A 21 25.66 -31.19 -6.23
CA GLY A 21 25.57 -30.28 -7.39
C GLY A 21 24.44 -30.54 -8.40
N ALA A 22 23.60 -31.56 -8.20
CA ALA A 22 22.62 -31.99 -9.22
C ALA A 22 21.16 -31.60 -8.91
N LEU A 23 20.89 -31.10 -7.71
CA LEU A 23 19.58 -30.62 -7.24
C LEU A 23 19.86 -29.27 -6.59
N GLY A 24 19.51 -28.16 -7.25
CA GLY A 24 19.98 -26.80 -6.94
C GLY A 24 19.70 -26.29 -5.51
N ARG A 25 20.50 -26.73 -4.53
CA ARG A 25 20.43 -26.34 -3.11
C ARG A 25 21.73 -25.63 -2.70
N PRO A 26 21.69 -24.65 -1.78
CA PRO A 26 22.87 -23.92 -1.35
C PRO A 26 23.80 -24.78 -0.50
N ASP A 27 25.10 -24.82 -0.85
CA ASP A 27 26.14 -25.47 -0.06
C ASP A 27 26.68 -24.47 0.97
N LEU A 28 26.26 -24.56 2.24
CA LEU A 28 26.75 -23.62 3.26
C LEU A 28 28.20 -23.85 3.69
N CYS A 29 28.91 -24.86 3.15
CA CYS A 29 30.37 -24.91 3.24
C CYS A 29 31.02 -23.89 2.30
N ASP A 30 30.32 -23.46 1.25
CA ASP A 30 30.73 -22.39 0.34
C ASP A 30 30.46 -20.98 0.92
N ALA A 31 31.42 -20.09 0.73
CA ALA A 31 31.36 -18.72 1.27
C ALA A 31 30.34 -17.85 0.53
N ALA A 32 30.16 -18.04 -0.78
CA ALA A 32 29.19 -17.26 -1.54
C ALA A 32 27.75 -17.60 -1.11
N SER A 33 27.47 -18.89 -0.90
CA SER A 33 26.17 -19.36 -0.41
C SER A 33 25.83 -18.80 0.99
N ARG A 34 26.78 -18.78 1.93
CA ARG A 34 26.59 -18.14 3.24
C ARG A 34 26.37 -16.63 3.15
N ALA A 35 27.13 -15.94 2.29
CA ALA A 35 26.95 -14.51 2.08
C ALA A 35 25.56 -14.19 1.50
N THR A 36 25.05 -15.00 0.57
CA THR A 36 23.69 -14.90 0.04
C THR A 36 22.65 -15.13 1.13
N LEU A 37 22.81 -16.17 1.97
CA LEU A 37 21.91 -16.46 3.09
C LEU A 37 21.80 -15.27 4.06
N LEU A 38 22.95 -14.73 4.50
CA LEU A 38 23.00 -13.57 5.39
C LEU A 38 22.34 -12.33 4.76
N SER A 39 22.54 -12.13 3.46
CA SER A 39 21.89 -11.04 2.72
C SER A 39 20.38 -11.22 2.60
N LEU A 40 19.89 -12.44 2.39
CA LEU A 40 18.45 -12.73 2.33
C LEU A 40 17.80 -12.51 3.70
N ALA A 41 18.42 -13.00 4.78
CA ALA A 41 17.93 -12.79 6.14
C ALA A 41 17.74 -11.30 6.45
N GLU A 42 18.77 -10.50 6.21
CA GLU A 42 18.72 -9.04 6.39
C GLU A 42 17.66 -8.36 5.49
N ARG A 43 17.57 -8.79 4.22
CA ARG A 43 16.56 -8.29 3.26
C ARG A 43 15.13 -8.74 3.54
N HIS A 44 14.87 -9.65 4.47
CA HIS A 44 13.50 -10.06 4.75
C HIS A 44 13.09 -9.89 6.21
N GLY A 45 13.88 -9.10 6.96
CA GLY A 45 13.57 -8.72 8.34
C GLY A 45 13.97 -9.78 9.36
N VAL A 46 14.77 -10.75 8.95
CA VAL A 46 15.22 -11.83 9.81
C VAL A 46 16.45 -11.40 10.60
N GLY A 47 16.23 -11.22 11.90
CA GLY A 47 17.26 -10.71 12.82
C GLY A 47 18.27 -11.75 13.32
N ALA A 48 17.99 -13.05 13.22
CA ALA A 48 18.89 -14.09 13.72
C ALA A 48 18.86 -15.38 12.89
N LEU A 49 19.92 -16.19 12.99
CA LEU A 49 20.02 -17.54 12.46
C LEU A 49 20.44 -18.46 13.61
N CYS A 50 19.69 -19.53 13.86
CA CYS A 50 19.99 -20.52 14.88
C CYS A 50 20.53 -21.80 14.22
N VAL A 51 21.84 -22.01 14.32
CA VAL A 51 22.46 -23.20 13.74
C VAL A 51 22.14 -24.41 14.60
N ARG A 52 21.64 -25.48 13.98
CA ARG A 52 21.45 -26.76 14.67
C ARG A 52 22.80 -27.41 14.93
N VAL A 53 23.06 -27.76 16.19
CA VAL A 53 24.25 -28.50 16.61
C VAL A 53 23.84 -29.77 17.36
N GLY A 54 24.56 -30.86 17.13
CA GLY A 54 24.26 -32.14 17.76
C GLY A 54 25.47 -33.07 17.72
N ALA A 55 25.52 -34.04 18.62
CA ALA A 55 26.64 -34.97 18.70
C ALA A 55 26.49 -36.13 17.73
N VAL A 56 27.53 -36.39 16.93
CA VAL A 56 27.63 -37.57 16.05
C VAL A 56 28.97 -38.22 16.29
N SER A 57 28.96 -39.50 16.70
CA SER A 57 30.17 -40.29 16.94
C SER A 57 31.19 -39.67 17.93
N GLY A 58 30.73 -38.83 18.86
CA GLY A 58 31.57 -38.19 19.89
C GLY A 58 32.03 -36.77 19.57
N ASP A 59 31.71 -36.23 18.38
CA ASP A 59 32.01 -34.85 17.99
C ASP A 59 30.73 -34.02 17.80
N LEU A 60 30.80 -32.72 18.11
CA LEU A 60 29.69 -31.79 17.89
C LEU A 60 29.69 -31.34 16.42
N VAL A 61 28.64 -31.71 15.70
CA VAL A 61 28.42 -31.31 14.30
C VAL A 61 27.83 -29.90 14.26
N GLY A 62 28.25 -29.09 13.28
CA GLY A 62 27.76 -27.72 13.05
C GLY A 62 28.61 -26.60 13.67
N VAL A 63 29.63 -26.95 14.47
CA VAL A 63 30.58 -26.01 15.09
C VAL A 63 31.24 -25.10 14.06
N ASP A 64 31.83 -25.67 13.01
CA ASP A 64 32.53 -24.91 11.97
C ASP A 64 31.62 -23.90 11.26
N LEU A 65 30.33 -24.24 11.07
CA LEU A 65 29.37 -23.34 10.45
C LEU A 65 29.02 -22.17 11.38
N VAL A 66 28.82 -22.44 12.68
CA VAL A 66 28.61 -21.39 13.69
C VAL A 66 29.79 -20.42 13.71
N GLU A 67 31.02 -20.93 13.76
CA GLU A 67 32.22 -20.09 13.81
C GLU A 67 32.38 -19.23 12.55
N ARG A 68 32.15 -19.80 11.36
CA ARG A 68 32.19 -19.05 10.10
C ARG A 68 31.10 -17.98 10.04
N LEU A 69 29.87 -18.31 10.41
CA LEU A 69 28.76 -17.35 10.41
C LEU A 69 28.96 -16.22 11.43
N LEU A 70 29.55 -16.49 12.60
CA LEU A 70 29.87 -15.45 13.58
C LEU A 70 30.86 -14.41 13.03
N VAL A 71 31.80 -14.85 12.21
CA VAL A 71 32.77 -13.95 11.54
C VAL A 71 32.11 -13.21 10.38
N GLU A 72 31.38 -13.92 9.52
CA GLU A 72 30.80 -13.36 8.28
C GLU A 72 29.59 -12.47 8.52
N ALA A 73 28.76 -12.76 9.54
CA ALA A 73 27.55 -12.00 9.83
C ALA A 73 27.86 -10.62 10.46
N GLY A 74 28.98 -10.50 11.19
CA GLY A 74 29.36 -9.28 11.88
C GLY A 74 28.25 -8.75 12.80
N ARG A 75 27.76 -7.52 12.54
CA ARG A 75 26.63 -6.92 13.28
C ARG A 75 25.28 -6.98 12.54
N ARG A 76 25.24 -7.56 11.34
CA ARG A 76 24.09 -7.51 10.42
C ARG A 76 22.98 -8.49 10.84
N VAL A 77 23.36 -9.73 11.13
CA VAL A 77 22.46 -10.82 11.53
C VAL A 77 23.09 -11.55 12.72
N LYS A 78 22.27 -12.03 13.65
CA LYS A 78 22.75 -12.60 14.91
C LYS A 78 22.75 -14.12 14.86
N ILE A 79 23.70 -14.77 15.52
CA ILE A 79 23.88 -16.22 15.43
C ILE A 79 23.59 -16.86 16.79
N GLY A 80 22.60 -17.74 16.83
CA GLY A 80 22.23 -18.56 17.97
C GLY A 80 22.46 -20.05 17.72
N ILE A 81 22.16 -20.87 18.72
CA ILE A 81 22.30 -22.33 18.66
C ILE A 81 20.96 -23.00 18.94
N SER A 82 20.62 -23.99 18.11
CA SER A 82 19.61 -25.02 18.42
C SER A 82 20.31 -26.34 18.74
N TRP A 83 20.25 -26.79 19.98
CA TRP A 83 20.86 -28.03 20.44
C TRP A 83 19.91 -29.22 20.24
N ALA A 84 20.28 -30.07 19.28
CA ALA A 84 19.69 -31.37 19.06
C ALA A 84 20.29 -32.39 20.03
N ASN A 85 19.67 -32.50 21.20
CA ASN A 85 20.15 -33.33 22.31
C ASN A 85 19.64 -34.78 22.26
N ASP A 86 19.09 -35.21 21.13
CA ASP A 86 18.69 -36.59 20.87
C ASP A 86 19.84 -37.39 20.23
N ALA A 87 19.94 -38.67 20.60
CA ALA A 87 20.80 -39.60 19.87
C ALA A 87 20.24 -39.70 18.45
N TRP A 88 21.01 -39.26 17.44
CA TRP A 88 20.66 -39.49 16.03
C TRP A 88 20.27 -40.96 15.87
N ARG A 89 18.96 -41.21 15.69
CA ARG A 89 18.36 -42.54 15.81
C ARG A 89 19.00 -43.48 14.80
N GLY A 90 19.99 -44.24 15.24
CA GLY A 90 20.77 -45.06 14.32
C GLY A 90 21.94 -45.81 14.92
N ARG A 91 23.04 -45.16 15.33
CA ARG A 91 24.34 -45.88 15.41
C ARG A 91 25.40 -45.45 16.44
N ALA A 92 25.11 -44.56 17.40
CA ALA A 92 26.07 -44.25 18.48
C ALA A 92 25.42 -44.26 19.87
N GLN A 93 26.16 -44.74 20.87
CA GLN A 93 25.79 -44.63 22.29
C GLN A 93 25.84 -43.14 22.67
N ALA A 94 24.69 -42.52 23.00
CA ALA A 94 24.64 -41.14 23.46
C ALA A 94 25.50 -40.94 24.71
N ARG A 95 26.24 -39.82 24.78
CA ARG A 95 27.09 -39.45 25.92
C ARG A 95 26.71 -38.06 26.43
N PRO A 96 25.57 -37.94 27.14
CA PRO A 96 24.94 -36.65 27.43
C PRO A 96 25.82 -35.68 28.24
N GLU A 97 26.75 -36.18 29.05
CA GLU A 97 27.70 -35.34 29.79
C GLU A 97 28.79 -34.76 28.87
N GLU A 98 29.35 -35.58 27.98
CA GLU A 98 30.34 -35.13 26.99
C GLU A 98 29.72 -34.10 26.03
N ASP A 99 28.48 -34.35 25.59
CA ASP A 99 27.73 -33.47 24.67
C ASP A 99 27.49 -32.08 25.29
N ALA A 100 27.12 -32.02 26.58
CA ALA A 100 26.91 -30.78 27.31
C ALA A 100 28.22 -29.99 27.49
N VAL A 101 29.35 -30.68 27.73
CA VAL A 101 30.68 -30.06 27.82
C VAL A 101 31.12 -29.48 26.48
N LEU A 102 30.95 -30.23 25.38
CA LEU A 102 31.26 -29.75 24.03
C LEU A 102 30.43 -28.51 23.66
N LEU A 103 29.14 -28.51 24.01
CA LEU A 103 28.28 -27.35 23.82
C LEU A 103 28.73 -26.15 24.66
N ALA A 104 29.08 -26.35 25.93
CA ALA A 104 29.63 -25.29 26.78
C ALA A 104 30.92 -24.70 26.17
N MET A 105 31.83 -25.53 25.64
CA MET A 105 33.02 -25.05 24.95
C MET A 105 32.70 -24.21 23.71
N LEU A 106 31.68 -24.55 22.94
CA LEU A 106 31.21 -23.73 21.83
C LEU A 106 30.67 -22.38 22.33
N LEU A 107 29.85 -22.38 23.40
CA LEU A 107 29.34 -21.15 24.01
C LEU A 107 30.46 -20.22 24.50
N ALA A 108 31.55 -20.76 25.04
CA ALA A 108 32.73 -19.96 25.40
C ALA A 108 33.31 -19.23 24.19
N ARG A 109 33.41 -19.89 23.04
CA ARG A 109 33.94 -19.28 21.80
C ARG A 109 33.00 -18.21 21.25
N MET A 110 31.70 -18.34 21.49
CA MET A 110 30.70 -17.34 21.10
C MET A 110 30.67 -16.13 22.03
N ALA A 111 31.18 -16.25 23.26
CA ALA A 111 30.98 -15.28 24.33
C ALA A 111 31.42 -13.85 23.94
N ASP A 112 32.56 -13.73 23.26
CA ASP A 112 33.12 -12.43 22.90
C ASP A 112 32.63 -11.91 21.54
N SER A 113 31.85 -12.71 20.80
CA SER A 113 31.38 -12.30 19.48
C SER A 113 30.21 -11.31 19.57
N PRO A 114 30.30 -10.13 18.92
CA PRO A 114 29.18 -9.21 18.81
C PRO A 114 28.06 -9.75 17.91
N ALA A 115 28.33 -10.79 17.12
CA ALA A 115 27.35 -11.46 16.27
C ALA A 115 26.49 -12.48 17.06
N ALA A 116 26.89 -12.87 18.28
CA ALA A 116 26.15 -13.87 19.03
C ALA A 116 24.76 -13.36 19.46
N LEU A 117 23.74 -14.23 19.35
CA LEU A 117 22.38 -13.95 19.79
C LEU A 117 22.30 -13.98 21.33
N ARG A 118 21.78 -12.89 21.91
CA ARG A 118 21.69 -12.70 23.36
C ARG A 118 20.31 -12.22 23.79
N VAL A 119 19.91 -12.66 24.99
CA VAL A 119 18.74 -12.18 25.73
C VAL A 119 19.20 -11.87 27.14
N GLU A 120 18.95 -10.65 27.63
CA GLU A 120 19.46 -10.18 28.93
C GLU A 120 20.99 -10.42 29.08
N ASP A 121 21.76 -10.11 28.02
CA ASP A 121 23.20 -10.35 27.90
C ASP A 121 23.67 -11.82 27.95
N ARG A 122 22.76 -12.77 28.16
CA ARG A 122 23.04 -14.22 28.17
C ARG A 122 22.93 -14.80 26.76
N LEU A 123 23.81 -15.75 26.41
CA LEU A 123 23.75 -16.45 25.11
C LEU A 123 22.45 -17.25 25.03
N LEU A 124 21.69 -17.10 23.94
CA LEU A 124 20.47 -17.87 23.74
C LEU A 124 20.81 -19.27 23.21
N VAL A 125 20.22 -20.30 23.84
CA VAL A 125 20.29 -21.70 23.39
C VAL A 125 18.88 -22.28 23.33
N VAL A 126 18.50 -22.77 22.15
CA VAL A 126 17.27 -23.56 21.99
C VAL A 126 17.59 -25.03 22.26
N VAL A 127 16.78 -25.72 23.06
CA VAL A 127 16.91 -27.16 23.36
C VAL A 127 15.73 -27.88 22.72
N GLU A 128 16.01 -28.80 21.79
CA GLU A 128 14.95 -29.40 20.96
C GLU A 128 14.16 -30.52 21.63
N HIS A 129 14.82 -31.33 22.46
CA HIS A 129 14.19 -32.41 23.23
C HIS A 129 14.41 -32.17 24.73
N PRO A 130 13.75 -31.15 25.31
CA PRO A 130 14.08 -30.69 26.64
C PRO A 130 13.70 -31.71 27.73
N GLU A 131 14.66 -32.04 28.58
CA GLU A 131 14.47 -32.76 29.84
C GLU A 131 15.16 -31.99 30.97
N PRO A 132 14.62 -31.99 32.21
CA PRO A 132 15.25 -31.28 33.33
C PRO A 132 16.71 -31.66 33.54
N ALA A 133 17.05 -32.94 33.39
CA ALA A 133 18.41 -33.44 33.52
C ALA A 133 19.35 -32.92 32.40
N CYS A 134 18.83 -32.68 31.20
CA CYS A 134 19.59 -32.15 30.08
C CYS A 134 20.01 -30.69 30.33
N ILE A 135 19.05 -29.86 30.76
CA ILE A 135 19.29 -28.45 31.05
C ILE A 135 20.21 -28.27 32.27
N ALA A 136 20.02 -29.10 33.31
CA ALA A 136 20.89 -29.11 34.48
C ALA A 136 22.35 -29.44 34.11
N ARG A 137 22.59 -30.43 33.23
CA ARG A 137 23.94 -30.79 32.75
C ARG A 137 24.58 -29.64 31.98
N LEU A 138 23.84 -28.99 31.08
CA LEU A 138 24.33 -27.83 30.33
C LEU A 138 24.77 -26.71 31.27
N ARG A 139 23.93 -26.36 32.26
CA ARG A 139 24.25 -25.32 33.24
C ARG A 139 25.48 -25.68 34.08
N ALA A 140 25.57 -26.93 34.55
CA ALA A 140 26.74 -27.41 35.30
C ALA A 140 28.03 -27.40 34.46
N ALA A 141 27.94 -27.73 33.17
CA ALA A 141 29.06 -27.66 32.25
C ALA A 141 29.51 -26.20 32.01
N CYS A 142 28.58 -25.26 31.83
CA CYS A 142 28.89 -23.84 31.73
C CYS A 142 29.53 -23.28 33.00
N GLU A 143 29.02 -23.65 34.17
CA GLU A 143 29.59 -23.25 35.47
C GLU A 143 31.03 -23.77 35.64
N SER A 144 31.24 -25.05 35.34
CA SER A 144 32.57 -25.68 35.41
C SER A 144 33.56 -25.06 34.44
N ALA A 145 33.08 -24.54 33.30
CA ALA A 145 33.88 -23.85 32.30
C ALA A 145 34.05 -22.33 32.55
N GLY A 146 33.43 -21.78 33.61
CA GLY A 146 33.50 -20.36 33.94
C GLY A 146 32.73 -19.45 32.97
N ILE A 147 31.70 -19.97 32.31
CA ILE A 147 30.91 -19.27 31.29
C ILE A 147 29.63 -18.72 31.93
N ALA A 148 29.22 -17.51 31.53
CA ALA A 148 27.93 -16.95 31.94
C ALA A 148 26.77 -17.89 31.54
N MET A 149 25.79 -18.03 32.44
CA MET A 149 24.67 -18.95 32.23
C MET A 149 23.88 -18.61 30.95
N PRO A 150 23.67 -19.57 30.02
CA PRO A 150 22.91 -19.32 28.80
C PRO A 150 21.43 -19.11 29.11
N PHE A 151 20.74 -18.29 28.31
CA PHE A 151 19.29 -18.17 28.30
C PHE A 151 18.70 -19.36 27.54
N VAL A 152 18.07 -20.28 28.25
CA VAL A 152 17.62 -21.57 27.71
C VAL A 152 16.17 -21.47 27.26
N VAL A 153 15.94 -21.69 25.98
CA VAL A 153 14.61 -21.82 25.37
C VAL A 153 14.35 -23.30 25.10
N ALA A 154 13.29 -23.87 25.64
CA ALA A 154 12.96 -25.27 25.45
C ALA A 154 11.82 -25.45 24.45
N ARG A 155 12.02 -26.28 23.41
CA ARG A 155 10.98 -26.55 22.40
C ARG A 155 9.89 -27.45 22.98
N ASP A 156 8.67 -26.91 23.09
CA ASP A 156 7.46 -27.68 23.46
C ASP A 156 6.68 -28.06 22.21
N GLY A 157 7.21 -28.99 21.43
CA GLY A 157 6.57 -29.37 20.16
C GLY A 157 5.30 -30.23 20.29
N GLN A 158 4.94 -30.67 21.50
CA GLN A 158 3.69 -31.40 21.78
C GLN A 158 2.63 -30.51 22.45
N GLY A 159 3.01 -29.34 22.98
CA GLY A 159 2.12 -28.41 23.68
C GLY A 159 1.71 -28.91 25.07
N THR A 160 2.54 -29.74 25.70
CA THR A 160 2.18 -30.43 26.95
C THR A 160 2.70 -29.75 28.20
N LEU A 161 3.68 -28.86 28.07
CA LEU A 161 4.30 -28.16 29.20
C LEU A 161 3.49 -26.93 29.57
N ARG A 162 3.35 -26.64 30.87
CA ARG A 162 2.61 -25.45 31.32
C ARG A 162 3.50 -24.22 31.35
N ASP A 163 4.71 -24.39 31.87
CA ASP A 163 5.72 -23.33 31.99
C ASP A 163 7.15 -23.88 31.82
N GLY A 164 8.11 -22.98 31.61
CA GLY A 164 9.53 -23.34 31.49
C GLY A 164 10.15 -23.83 32.80
N ALA A 165 9.59 -23.45 33.95
CA ALA A 165 10.12 -23.82 35.26
C ALA A 165 9.98 -25.33 35.53
N GLU A 166 8.93 -25.98 34.99
CA GLU A 166 8.75 -27.45 35.02
C GLU A 166 10.00 -28.22 34.54
N ILE A 167 10.76 -27.63 33.62
CA ILE A 167 11.97 -28.22 33.03
C ILE A 167 13.23 -27.37 33.23
N GLN A 168 13.17 -26.37 34.11
CA GLN A 168 14.27 -25.43 34.39
C GLN A 168 14.71 -24.56 33.20
N ALA A 169 13.87 -24.40 32.17
CA ALA A 169 14.10 -23.49 31.05
C ALA A 169 13.70 -22.05 31.40
N ASP A 170 14.35 -21.06 30.77
CA ASP A 170 14.01 -19.64 30.93
C ASP A 170 12.76 -19.28 30.10
N ALA A 171 12.50 -20.00 29.00
CA ALA A 171 11.31 -19.85 28.17
C ALA A 171 10.93 -21.15 27.44
N LEU A 172 9.68 -21.24 26.97
CA LEU A 172 9.22 -22.30 26.07
C LEU A 172 9.11 -21.79 24.65
N LEU A 173 9.38 -22.65 23.66
CA LEU A 173 9.16 -22.40 22.24
C LEU A 173 8.01 -23.28 21.73
N ASP A 174 6.92 -22.64 21.33
CA ASP A 174 5.72 -23.28 20.78
C ASP A 174 5.90 -23.57 19.29
N LEU A 175 6.89 -24.39 18.96
CA LEU A 175 7.16 -24.84 17.60
C LEU A 175 6.73 -26.31 17.46
N PRO A 176 5.56 -26.59 16.86
CA PRO A 176 4.98 -27.92 16.85
C PRO A 176 5.85 -28.93 16.09
N TRP A 177 5.74 -30.21 16.48
CA TRP A 177 6.21 -31.32 15.64
C TRP A 177 5.09 -31.73 14.66
N PRO A 178 5.44 -32.21 13.46
CA PRO A 178 4.45 -32.81 12.57
C PRO A 178 3.80 -34.03 13.27
N PRO A 179 2.51 -34.31 13.02
CA PRO A 179 1.86 -35.49 13.57
C PRO A 179 2.48 -36.80 13.04
N GLU A 180 2.46 -37.86 13.86
CA GLU A 180 2.84 -39.21 13.39
C GLU A 180 1.86 -39.72 12.32
N ARG A 181 2.39 -40.35 11.26
CA ARG A 181 1.60 -40.77 10.10
C ARG A 181 0.58 -41.85 10.48
N LEU A 182 -0.70 -41.65 10.14
CA LEU A 182 -1.69 -42.73 10.13
C LEU A 182 -1.50 -43.60 8.87
N PRO A 183 -1.52 -44.94 8.96
CA PRO A 183 -1.41 -45.80 7.78
C PRO A 183 -2.53 -45.51 6.76
N GLY A 184 -2.17 -45.06 5.56
CA GLY A 184 -3.11 -44.84 4.44
C GLY A 184 -3.55 -43.41 4.12
N SER A 185 -2.99 -42.36 4.74
CA SER A 185 -3.42 -40.97 4.54
C SER A 185 -2.64 -40.15 3.48
N ALA A 186 -3.24 -39.02 3.06
CA ALA A 186 -2.79 -38.08 2.02
C ALA A 186 -1.91 -36.90 2.52
N GLY A 187 -1.32 -36.98 3.72
CA GLY A 187 -0.55 -35.89 4.36
C GLY A 187 -1.26 -35.36 5.61
N PHE A 188 -0.74 -34.26 6.20
CA PHE A 188 -1.39 -33.52 7.28
C PHE A 188 -1.73 -32.09 6.84
N ASP A 189 -2.68 -31.46 7.55
CA ASP A 189 -3.15 -30.09 7.33
C ASP A 189 -2.32 -29.11 8.17
N LEU A 190 -1.60 -28.22 7.49
CA LEU A 190 -0.72 -27.20 8.05
C LEU A 190 -1.52 -26.10 8.74
N ALA A 191 -2.67 -25.70 8.19
CA ALA A 191 -3.56 -24.73 8.82
C ALA A 191 -4.12 -25.25 10.16
N ALA A 192 -4.46 -26.54 10.25
CA ALA A 192 -4.88 -27.18 11.49
C ALA A 192 -3.75 -27.24 12.52
N LEU A 193 -2.51 -27.50 12.08
CA LEU A 193 -1.32 -27.46 12.93
C LEU A 193 -1.06 -26.04 13.46
N ALA A 194 -1.20 -25.03 12.60
CA ALA A 194 -1.10 -23.61 12.94
C ALA A 194 -2.12 -23.20 14.01
N ALA A 195 -3.40 -23.56 13.81
CA ALA A 195 -4.47 -23.28 14.76
C ALA A 195 -4.19 -23.92 16.13
N LYS A 196 -3.68 -25.17 16.16
CA LYS A 196 -3.27 -25.83 17.39
C LYS A 196 -2.11 -25.09 18.07
N ALA A 197 -1.09 -24.69 17.32
CA ALA A 197 0.06 -23.97 17.86
C ALA A 197 -0.35 -22.62 18.47
N LEU A 198 -1.20 -21.86 17.77
CA LEU A 198 -1.70 -20.56 18.22
C LEU A 198 -2.63 -20.64 19.44
N ALA A 199 -3.36 -21.76 19.61
CA ALA A 199 -4.19 -21.99 20.80
C ALA A 199 -3.36 -22.21 22.08
N THR A 200 -2.09 -22.60 21.95
CA THR A 200 -1.16 -22.72 23.08
C THR A 200 -0.74 -21.31 23.51
N ALA A 201 -1.17 -20.83 24.68
CA ALA A 201 -0.88 -19.46 25.13
C ALA A 201 -0.39 -19.43 26.59
N GLY A 202 0.44 -18.44 26.94
CA GLY A 202 0.97 -18.28 28.30
C GLY A 202 2.21 -17.39 28.37
N ALA A 203 2.42 -16.73 29.52
CA ALA A 203 3.61 -15.93 29.76
C ALA A 203 4.88 -16.80 29.70
N GLY A 204 5.97 -16.24 29.14
CA GLY A 204 7.23 -16.99 28.98
C GLY A 204 7.27 -17.96 27.80
N ARG A 205 6.28 -17.91 26.89
CA ARG A 205 6.22 -18.74 25.68
C ARG A 205 6.49 -17.91 24.43
N ILE A 206 7.32 -18.46 23.56
CA ILE A 206 7.73 -17.88 22.28
C ILE A 206 6.96 -18.62 21.18
N PRO A 207 6.17 -17.92 20.35
CA PRO A 207 5.47 -18.56 19.23
C PRO A 207 6.44 -19.05 18.14
N GLY A 208 6.18 -20.27 17.64
CA GLY A 208 6.88 -20.88 16.52
C GLY A 208 5.98 -21.07 15.30
N VAL A 209 6.55 -20.93 14.10
CA VAL A 209 5.85 -21.01 12.81
C VAL A 209 6.65 -21.92 11.86
N VAL A 210 5.98 -22.63 10.97
CA VAL A 210 6.64 -23.52 9.99
C VAL A 210 6.18 -23.13 8.58
N ALA A 211 7.12 -22.88 7.66
CA ALA A 211 6.79 -22.54 6.26
C ALA A 211 6.17 -23.70 5.49
N GLY A 212 6.61 -24.92 5.78
CA GLY A 212 6.09 -26.15 5.18
C GLY A 212 6.74 -27.35 5.83
N TRP A 213 6.35 -28.56 5.44
CA TRP A 213 6.99 -29.77 5.96
C TRP A 213 6.94 -30.90 4.93
N ASP A 214 8.09 -31.54 4.68
CA ASP A 214 8.19 -32.79 3.92
C ASP A 214 9.45 -33.58 4.32
N ASP A 215 9.29 -34.59 5.18
CA ASP A 215 10.37 -35.50 5.57
C ASP A 215 10.36 -36.84 4.80
N ARG A 216 9.51 -36.97 3.76
CA ARG A 216 9.43 -38.17 2.91
C ARG A 216 10.76 -38.52 2.23
N PRO A 217 11.60 -37.57 1.77
CA PRO A 217 12.91 -37.91 1.21
C PRO A 217 13.81 -38.68 2.20
N ARG A 218 13.69 -38.40 3.51
CA ARG A 218 14.46 -39.05 4.57
C ARG A 218 13.81 -40.34 5.08
N ARG A 219 12.49 -40.33 5.27
CA ARG A 219 11.74 -41.38 5.99
C ARG A 219 10.90 -42.29 5.09
N GLY A 220 10.87 -42.03 3.79
CA GLY A 220 10.10 -42.80 2.81
C GLY A 220 8.61 -42.84 3.16
N SER A 221 8.02 -44.03 3.14
CA SER A 221 6.59 -44.25 3.45
C SER A 221 6.20 -44.04 4.92
N SER A 222 7.17 -43.75 5.79
CA SER A 222 6.91 -43.39 7.21
C SER A 222 7.00 -41.88 7.46
N GLY A 223 7.31 -41.09 6.43
CA GLY A 223 7.40 -39.63 6.52
C GLY A 223 6.05 -38.91 6.51
N ALA A 224 6.00 -37.76 7.18
CA ALA A 224 4.94 -36.77 7.21
C ALA A 224 5.22 -35.64 6.21
N TRP A 225 4.16 -35.09 5.63
CA TRP A 225 4.22 -33.91 4.78
C TRP A 225 2.95 -33.08 4.92
N ALA A 226 3.08 -31.77 4.80
CA ALA A 226 1.96 -30.84 4.73
C ALA A 226 1.29 -30.94 3.35
N ALA A 227 -0.01 -31.19 3.31
CA ALA A 227 -0.77 -31.36 2.07
C ALA A 227 -1.22 -30.02 1.44
N ASP A 228 -1.28 -28.97 2.26
CA ASP A 228 -1.80 -27.62 2.01
C ASP A 228 -0.72 -26.55 2.28
N ALA A 229 0.57 -26.92 2.20
CA ALA A 229 1.66 -25.96 2.37
C ALA A 229 1.59 -24.88 1.27
N ASP A 230 1.16 -23.70 1.67
CA ASP A 230 0.93 -22.54 0.81
C ASP A 230 1.40 -21.25 1.51
N VAL A 231 1.81 -20.26 0.71
CA VAL A 231 2.35 -18.98 1.20
C VAL A 231 1.31 -18.23 2.04
N ASP A 232 0.02 -18.30 1.68
CA ASP A 232 -1.05 -17.61 2.41
C ASP A 232 -1.30 -18.24 3.78
N VAL A 233 -1.25 -19.58 3.87
CA VAL A 233 -1.37 -20.32 5.14
C VAL A 233 -0.22 -19.98 6.08
N TYR A 234 1.01 -19.91 5.54
CA TYR A 234 2.18 -19.48 6.30
C TYR A 234 2.12 -18.02 6.72
N ALA A 235 1.71 -17.12 5.81
CA ALA A 235 1.57 -15.70 6.09
C ALA A 235 0.60 -15.47 7.25
N ALA A 236 -0.60 -16.06 7.20
CA ALA A 236 -1.62 -15.95 8.24
C ALA A 236 -1.14 -16.50 9.59
N TRP A 237 -0.43 -17.64 9.60
CA TRP A 237 0.13 -18.19 10.84
C TRP A 237 1.22 -17.28 11.42
N LEU A 238 2.15 -16.81 10.59
CA LEU A 238 3.21 -15.92 11.02
C LEU A 238 2.66 -14.61 11.57
N GLU A 239 1.66 -14.05 10.89
CA GLU A 239 0.97 -12.86 11.32
C GLU A 239 0.39 -13.00 12.73
N ALA A 240 -0.37 -14.06 12.99
CA ALA A 240 -0.93 -14.32 14.31
C ALA A 240 0.17 -14.55 15.37
N ALA A 241 1.27 -15.19 15.00
CA ALA A 241 2.43 -15.39 15.87
C ALA A 241 3.11 -14.06 16.25
N VAL A 242 3.25 -13.12 15.30
CA VAL A 242 3.82 -11.78 15.54
C VAL A 242 2.96 -11.00 16.54
N VAL A 243 1.64 -10.94 16.30
CA VAL A 243 0.70 -10.23 17.21
C VAL A 243 0.79 -10.81 18.63
N ARG A 244 0.85 -12.13 18.76
CA ARG A 244 1.01 -12.79 20.05
C ARG A 244 2.34 -12.43 20.72
N ALA A 245 3.43 -12.43 19.97
CA ALA A 245 4.76 -12.12 20.47
C ALA A 245 4.88 -10.67 20.96
N GLU A 246 4.22 -9.73 20.29
CA GLU A 246 4.14 -8.32 20.70
C GLU A 246 3.33 -8.14 21.99
N ALA A 247 2.20 -8.86 22.11
CA ALA A 247 1.37 -8.81 23.31
C ALA A 247 2.02 -9.49 24.54
N GLN A 248 2.87 -10.49 24.32
CA GLN A 248 3.48 -11.32 25.37
C GLN A 248 5.00 -11.45 25.17
N PRO A 249 5.77 -10.36 25.34
CA PRO A 249 7.21 -10.41 25.17
C PRO A 249 7.87 -11.28 26.24
N VAL A 250 8.87 -12.07 25.86
CA VAL A 250 9.67 -12.87 26.79
C VAL A 250 10.96 -12.10 27.10
N ALA A 251 11.24 -11.88 28.39
CA ALA A 251 12.33 -11.02 28.84
C ALA A 251 12.31 -9.61 28.21
N GLY A 252 11.10 -9.05 28.03
CA GLY A 252 10.91 -7.73 27.42
C GLY A 252 11.14 -7.67 25.90
N MET A 253 11.35 -8.82 25.26
CA MET A 253 11.58 -8.92 23.82
C MET A 253 10.42 -9.64 23.11
N PRO A 254 9.77 -9.02 22.11
CA PRO A 254 8.80 -9.69 21.25
C PRO A 254 9.55 -10.57 20.25
N MET A 255 9.14 -11.83 20.16
CA MET A 255 9.98 -12.87 19.61
C MET A 255 9.17 -13.97 18.91
N VAL A 256 9.41 -14.19 17.61
CA VAL A 256 8.85 -15.30 16.83
C VAL A 256 9.98 -16.17 16.26
N VAL A 257 9.74 -17.46 16.12
CA VAL A 257 10.70 -18.44 15.58
C VAL A 257 10.12 -19.08 14.33
N ILE A 258 10.89 -19.07 13.22
CA ILE A 258 10.45 -19.71 11.98
C ILE A 258 11.27 -20.97 11.73
N HIS A 259 10.58 -22.04 11.38
CA HIS A 259 11.16 -23.25 10.85
C HIS A 259 11.05 -23.21 9.32
N GLY A 260 12.16 -22.89 8.65
CA GLY A 260 12.15 -22.54 7.23
C GLY A 260 13.37 -23.00 6.43
N CYS A 261 14.20 -23.92 6.94
CA CYS A 261 15.40 -24.34 6.23
C CYS A 261 15.28 -25.73 5.60
N ASN A 262 15.80 -25.85 4.38
CA ASN A 262 15.81 -27.07 3.56
C ASN A 262 16.99 -27.99 3.93
N GLY A 263 17.02 -28.44 5.18
CA GLY A 263 17.73 -29.69 5.50
C GLY A 263 17.01 -30.84 4.79
N TRP A 264 17.75 -31.78 4.20
CA TRP A 264 17.20 -33.02 3.62
C TRP A 264 16.23 -33.77 4.56
N ALA A 265 16.21 -33.41 5.85
CA ALA A 265 15.38 -33.98 6.88
C ALA A 265 13.90 -33.59 6.84
N ASP A 266 13.52 -32.32 6.61
CA ASP A 266 12.16 -31.83 6.96
C ASP A 266 11.47 -30.90 5.93
N GLY A 267 12.13 -30.55 4.80
CA GLY A 267 11.45 -29.97 3.62
C GLY A 267 10.77 -28.59 3.77
N ALA A 268 10.99 -27.87 4.86
CA ALA A 268 10.47 -26.52 5.07
C ALA A 268 11.30 -25.50 4.27
N CYS A 269 10.76 -24.95 3.17
CA CYS A 269 11.50 -24.01 2.32
C CYS A 269 11.00 -22.58 2.53
N LEU A 270 11.75 -21.79 3.30
CA LEU A 270 11.59 -20.33 3.35
C LEU A 270 12.55 -19.64 2.37
N GLU A 271 13.56 -20.35 1.84
CA GLU A 271 14.46 -19.85 0.79
C GLU A 271 13.74 -19.70 -0.56
N PRO A 272 14.31 -18.93 -1.51
CA PRO A 272 13.74 -18.86 -2.84
C PRO A 272 13.72 -20.21 -3.55
N ASP A 273 12.60 -20.55 -4.18
CA ASP A 273 12.43 -21.79 -4.93
C ASP A 273 12.08 -21.55 -6.41
N LEU A 274 11.97 -22.62 -7.21
CA LEU A 274 11.70 -22.53 -8.65
C LEU A 274 10.22 -22.21 -8.98
N ASP A 275 9.30 -22.47 -8.05
CA ASP A 275 7.86 -22.40 -8.28
C ASP A 275 7.29 -21.05 -7.79
N GLY A 276 7.66 -20.63 -6.58
CA GLY A 276 7.24 -19.41 -5.89
C GLY A 276 8.32 -18.32 -5.80
N GLY A 277 9.55 -18.53 -6.28
CA GLY A 277 10.60 -17.51 -6.23
C GLY A 277 10.80 -17.02 -4.80
N TYR A 278 10.64 -15.72 -4.54
CA TYR A 278 10.83 -15.11 -3.21
C TYR A 278 9.56 -15.02 -2.34
N ALA A 279 8.45 -15.66 -2.74
CA ALA A 279 7.13 -15.45 -2.13
C ALA A 279 7.11 -15.66 -0.60
N TRP A 280 7.74 -16.72 -0.08
CA TRP A 280 7.83 -16.99 1.36
C TRP A 280 8.54 -15.87 2.13
N LEU A 281 9.66 -15.39 1.60
CA LEU A 281 10.44 -14.30 2.18
C LEU A 281 9.71 -12.95 2.15
N HIS A 282 8.91 -12.70 1.11
CA HIS A 282 8.05 -11.52 1.05
C HIS A 282 6.89 -11.62 2.07
N ALA A 283 6.28 -12.80 2.22
CA ALA A 283 5.26 -13.04 3.24
C ALA A 283 5.81 -12.85 4.66
N THR A 284 7.03 -13.34 4.95
CA THR A 284 7.71 -13.10 6.23
C THR A 284 7.82 -11.62 6.54
N ARG A 285 8.23 -10.87 5.52
CA ARG A 285 8.50 -9.46 5.62
C ARG A 285 7.21 -8.67 5.85
N ALA A 286 6.17 -8.92 5.07
CA ALA A 286 4.87 -8.28 5.24
C ALA A 286 4.33 -8.47 6.67
N ALA A 287 4.43 -9.69 7.21
CA ALA A 287 4.00 -10.00 8.57
C ALA A 287 4.78 -9.25 9.66
N LEU A 288 6.06 -8.90 9.41
CA LEU A 288 6.93 -8.20 10.37
C LEU A 288 6.83 -6.68 10.30
N TYR A 289 6.54 -6.11 9.12
CA TYR A 289 6.56 -4.67 8.92
C TYR A 289 5.18 -4.01 8.86
N ARG A 290 4.08 -4.79 8.98
CA ARG A 290 2.66 -4.37 9.09
C ARG A 290 2.45 -2.85 9.08
N THR A 291 2.56 -2.24 7.89
CA THR A 291 2.35 -0.79 7.74
C THR A 291 0.88 -0.44 7.57
N THR A 292 0.08 -1.43 7.15
CA THR A 292 -1.37 -1.38 7.09
C THR A 292 -1.94 -2.53 7.91
N GLN A 293 -2.94 -2.23 8.72
CA GLN A 293 -3.79 -3.24 9.36
C GLN A 293 -5.22 -2.83 9.08
N TRP A 294 -5.86 -3.58 8.20
CA TRP A 294 -7.28 -3.40 7.93
C TRP A 294 -8.06 -4.36 8.82
N PRO A 295 -9.10 -3.89 9.54
CA PRO A 295 -10.03 -4.82 10.16
C PRO A 295 -10.69 -5.65 9.06
N LYS A 296 -11.08 -6.89 9.36
CA LYS A 296 -11.92 -7.66 8.46
C LYS A 296 -13.32 -7.04 8.43
N VAL A 297 -13.79 -6.68 7.23
CA VAL A 297 -15.03 -5.92 7.06
C VAL A 297 -16.10 -6.73 6.34
N ALA A 298 -17.34 -6.29 6.44
CA ALA A 298 -18.40 -6.71 5.54
C ALA A 298 -19.02 -5.50 4.85
N PHE A 299 -19.45 -5.66 3.61
CA PHE A 299 -20.16 -4.61 2.86
C PHE A 299 -21.60 -5.07 2.59
N LEU A 300 -22.57 -4.38 3.18
CA LEU A 300 -24.00 -4.62 3.02
C LEU A 300 -24.58 -3.68 1.96
N SER A 301 -25.10 -4.25 0.87
CA SER A 301 -25.88 -3.51 -0.14
C SER A 301 -27.34 -3.94 -0.11
N HIS A 302 -28.26 -2.99 -0.28
CA HIS A 302 -29.70 -3.25 -0.19
C HIS A 302 -30.24 -4.13 -1.33
N ASP A 303 -29.59 -4.15 -2.48
CA ASP A 303 -29.86 -5.08 -3.59
C ASP A 303 -28.63 -5.17 -4.52
N ALA A 304 -28.73 -5.97 -5.59
CA ALA A 304 -27.71 -6.02 -6.65
C ALA A 304 -28.25 -5.53 -8.02
N ARG A 305 -29.13 -4.52 -8.04
CA ARG A 305 -29.65 -3.92 -9.28
C ARG A 305 -28.64 -2.92 -9.86
N ALA A 306 -28.75 -2.62 -11.15
CA ALA A 306 -27.81 -1.77 -11.88
C ALA A 306 -28.03 -0.26 -11.66
N HIS A 307 -27.99 0.20 -10.40
CA HIS A 307 -28.07 1.62 -10.06
C HIS A 307 -26.73 2.17 -9.52
N GLY A 308 -26.64 3.50 -9.44
CA GLY A 308 -25.40 4.19 -9.08
C GLY A 308 -24.81 3.77 -7.73
N ALA A 309 -25.64 3.54 -6.71
CA ALA A 309 -25.18 3.12 -5.38
C ALA A 309 -24.55 1.71 -5.39
N GLN A 310 -25.06 0.79 -6.22
CA GLN A 310 -24.51 -0.56 -6.38
C GLN A 310 -23.22 -0.56 -7.21
N TYR A 311 -23.15 0.28 -8.25
CA TYR A 311 -21.89 0.47 -8.98
C TYR A 311 -20.81 1.08 -8.10
N LEU A 312 -21.16 2.06 -7.25
CA LEU A 312 -20.24 2.61 -6.27
C LEU A 312 -19.78 1.51 -5.29
N ALA A 313 -20.69 0.75 -4.71
CA ALA A 313 -20.39 -0.37 -3.81
C ALA A 313 -19.44 -1.39 -4.45
N LEU A 314 -19.72 -1.80 -5.68
CA LEU A 314 -18.89 -2.75 -6.42
C LEU A 314 -17.46 -2.25 -6.59
N ASN A 315 -17.29 -0.96 -6.90
CA ASN A 315 -15.95 -0.38 -7.06
C ASN A 315 -15.26 -0.13 -5.72
N ILE A 316 -15.98 0.19 -4.64
CA ILE A 316 -15.39 0.27 -3.28
C ILE A 316 -14.82 -1.10 -2.90
N VAL A 317 -15.62 -2.16 -3.07
CA VAL A 317 -15.20 -3.54 -2.76
C VAL A 317 -13.98 -3.95 -3.57
N ARG A 318 -13.95 -3.66 -4.88
CA ARG A 318 -12.78 -3.93 -5.74
C ARG A 318 -11.53 -3.23 -5.23
N GLU A 319 -11.66 -1.96 -4.87
CA GLU A 319 -10.53 -1.15 -4.43
C GLU A 319 -10.00 -1.60 -3.06
N TRP A 320 -10.89 -2.03 -2.16
CA TRP A 320 -10.52 -2.66 -0.88
C TRP A 320 -9.78 -3.98 -1.07
N LEU A 321 -10.24 -4.86 -1.96
CA LEU A 321 -9.53 -6.10 -2.29
C LEU A 321 -8.14 -5.79 -2.87
N ALA A 322 -8.02 -4.79 -3.74
CA ALA A 322 -6.74 -4.34 -4.28
C ALA A 322 -5.80 -3.70 -3.23
N LEU A 323 -6.34 -3.30 -2.07
CA LEU A 323 -5.59 -2.80 -0.91
C LEU A 323 -5.29 -3.92 0.11
N GLY A 324 -5.64 -5.18 -0.19
CA GLY A 324 -5.44 -6.32 0.71
C GLY A 324 -6.44 -6.40 1.87
N VAL A 325 -7.59 -5.71 1.78
CA VAL A 325 -8.64 -5.79 2.80
C VAL A 325 -9.37 -7.12 2.70
N GLU A 326 -9.37 -7.90 3.79
CA GLU A 326 -10.28 -9.05 3.91
C GLU A 326 -11.72 -8.57 4.08
N LEU A 327 -12.62 -9.04 3.20
CA LEU A 327 -14.04 -8.68 3.29
C LEU A 327 -15.01 -9.78 2.87
N GLU A 328 -16.24 -9.67 3.36
CA GLU A 328 -17.40 -10.43 2.89
C GLU A 328 -18.53 -9.48 2.42
N ILE A 329 -19.41 -9.95 1.55
CA ILE A 329 -20.47 -9.13 0.96
C ILE A 329 -21.82 -9.64 1.44
N VAL A 330 -22.72 -8.74 1.80
CA VAL A 330 -24.10 -9.05 2.14
C VAL A 330 -25.03 -8.32 1.20
N LEU A 331 -25.94 -9.06 0.57
CA LEU A 331 -26.97 -8.52 -0.32
C LEU A 331 -28.33 -8.75 0.33
N GLN A 332 -29.05 -7.66 0.62
CA GLN A 332 -30.39 -7.79 1.18
C GLN A 332 -31.39 -8.37 0.15
N ASP A 333 -31.21 -8.05 -1.14
CA ASP A 333 -31.96 -8.62 -2.26
C ASP A 333 -31.07 -8.91 -3.49
N GLY A 334 -31.58 -9.67 -4.46
CA GLY A 334 -30.88 -10.01 -5.69
C GLY A 334 -30.83 -8.88 -6.72
N GLY A 335 -30.32 -9.21 -7.91
CA GLY A 335 -30.30 -8.28 -9.05
C GLY A 335 -29.26 -8.66 -10.09
N TRP A 336 -29.20 -7.88 -11.17
CA TRP A 336 -28.35 -8.16 -12.33
C TRP A 336 -26.85 -8.13 -12.03
N LEU A 337 -26.41 -7.35 -11.04
CA LEU A 337 -25.01 -7.26 -10.60
C LEU A 337 -24.61 -8.35 -9.61
N ARG A 338 -25.51 -9.25 -9.20
CA ARG A 338 -25.23 -10.26 -8.17
C ARG A 338 -23.99 -11.11 -8.50
N SER A 339 -23.91 -11.60 -9.73
CA SER A 339 -22.75 -12.40 -10.19
C SER A 339 -21.44 -11.62 -10.15
N ARG A 340 -21.49 -10.28 -10.27
CA ARG A 340 -20.30 -9.43 -10.16
C ARG A 340 -19.84 -9.26 -8.72
N PHE A 341 -20.76 -9.23 -7.75
CA PHE A 341 -20.40 -9.25 -6.33
C PHE A 341 -19.84 -10.63 -5.94
N GLU A 342 -20.50 -11.72 -6.36
CA GLU A 342 -20.06 -13.10 -6.10
C GLU A 342 -18.69 -13.41 -6.71
N ALA A 343 -18.32 -12.76 -7.82
CA ALA A 343 -17.00 -12.90 -8.42
C ALA A 343 -15.87 -12.18 -7.65
N LEU A 344 -16.20 -11.28 -6.72
CA LEU A 344 -15.21 -10.49 -5.97
C LEU A 344 -14.93 -11.08 -4.58
N ALA A 345 -15.97 -11.49 -3.86
CA ALA A 345 -15.82 -12.06 -2.53
C ALA A 345 -17.04 -12.92 -2.15
N THR A 346 -16.87 -13.69 -1.07
CA THR A 346 -17.95 -14.47 -0.46
C THR A 346 -19.18 -13.59 -0.23
N THR A 347 -20.30 -13.96 -0.85
CA THR A 347 -21.52 -13.15 -0.87
C THR A 347 -22.68 -13.88 -0.21
N HIS A 348 -23.33 -13.24 0.76
CA HIS A 348 -24.48 -13.74 1.50
C HIS A 348 -25.75 -13.04 1.02
N CYS A 349 -26.78 -13.78 0.62
CA CYS A 349 -28.06 -13.20 0.21
C CYS A 349 -29.10 -13.38 1.32
N LEU A 350 -29.73 -12.27 1.74
CA LEU A 350 -30.76 -12.28 2.77
C LEU A 350 -32.18 -12.47 2.20
N ALA A 351 -32.33 -12.45 0.87
CA ALA A 351 -33.62 -12.56 0.22
C ALA A 351 -34.36 -13.84 0.64
N GLY A 352 -35.56 -13.67 1.21
CA GLY A 352 -36.41 -14.77 1.67
C GLY A 352 -36.04 -15.37 3.03
N LEU A 353 -35.05 -14.82 3.73
CA LEU A 353 -34.76 -15.19 5.12
C LEU A 353 -35.70 -14.47 6.09
N ASP A 354 -36.03 -15.13 7.20
CA ASP A 354 -36.66 -14.51 8.35
C ASP A 354 -35.61 -13.86 9.28
N ASP A 355 -36.07 -13.20 10.34
CA ASP A 355 -35.18 -12.53 11.31
C ASP A 355 -34.15 -13.49 11.94
N ALA A 356 -34.55 -14.75 12.18
CA ALA A 356 -33.65 -15.77 12.71
C ALA A 356 -32.55 -16.14 11.73
N GLY A 357 -32.88 -16.26 10.44
CA GLY A 357 -31.94 -16.48 9.34
C GLY A 357 -30.96 -15.32 9.18
N ILE A 358 -31.45 -14.07 9.19
CA ILE A 358 -30.61 -12.86 9.12
C ILE A 358 -29.64 -12.81 10.31
N ALA A 359 -30.15 -13.04 11.53
CA ALA A 359 -29.32 -13.08 12.72
C ALA A 359 -28.28 -14.22 12.69
N SER A 360 -28.59 -15.34 12.04
CA SER A 360 -27.63 -16.43 11.82
C SER A 360 -26.50 -16.02 10.88
N VAL A 361 -26.80 -15.31 9.79
CA VAL A 361 -25.77 -14.76 8.89
C VAL A 361 -24.88 -13.77 9.63
N ALA A 362 -25.48 -12.85 10.40
CA ALA A 362 -24.76 -11.87 11.21
C ALA A 362 -23.80 -12.51 12.23
N ARG A 363 -24.27 -13.51 13.00
CA ARG A 363 -23.42 -14.27 13.92
C ARG A 363 -22.33 -15.04 13.19
N GLY A 364 -22.63 -15.59 12.02
CA GLY A 364 -21.65 -16.27 11.16
C GLY A 364 -20.51 -15.35 10.72
N LEU A 365 -20.82 -14.12 10.30
CA LEU A 365 -19.82 -13.10 9.96
C LEU A 365 -18.94 -12.77 11.17
N ARG A 366 -19.55 -12.52 12.34
CA ARG A 366 -18.79 -12.26 13.57
C ARG A 366 -17.87 -13.41 13.94
N ALA A 367 -18.36 -14.65 13.84
CA ALA A 367 -17.58 -15.84 14.13
C ALA A 367 -16.38 -16.04 13.17
N ARG A 368 -16.46 -15.50 11.94
CA ARG A 368 -15.36 -15.49 10.96
C ARG A 368 -14.43 -14.29 11.09
N GLY A 369 -14.56 -13.50 12.17
CA GLY A 369 -13.67 -12.39 12.49
C GLY A 369 -14.07 -11.05 11.89
N VAL A 370 -15.24 -10.94 11.23
CA VAL A 370 -15.71 -9.62 10.75
C VAL A 370 -15.99 -8.71 11.95
N GLU A 371 -15.42 -7.51 11.92
CA GLU A 371 -15.52 -6.51 12.99
C GLU A 371 -16.46 -5.36 12.64
N VAL A 372 -16.46 -4.94 11.38
CA VAL A 372 -17.16 -3.74 10.91
C VAL A 372 -18.03 -4.07 9.69
N LEU A 373 -19.27 -3.59 9.68
CA LEU A 373 -20.20 -3.66 8.56
C LEU A 373 -20.43 -2.27 7.97
N PHE A 374 -20.12 -2.10 6.69
CA PHE A 374 -20.51 -0.92 5.92
C PHE A 374 -21.90 -1.13 5.33
N ALA A 375 -22.87 -0.38 5.83
CA ALA A 375 -24.28 -0.46 5.44
C ALA A 375 -24.58 0.61 4.39
N ASN A 376 -24.61 0.21 3.11
CA ASN A 376 -24.78 1.10 1.97
C ASN A 376 -26.26 1.35 1.68
N THR A 377 -26.68 2.62 1.78
CA THR A 377 -28.04 3.20 1.62
C THR A 377 -28.94 3.08 2.85
N ALA A 378 -29.91 3.98 2.99
CA ALA A 378 -30.87 3.99 4.11
C ALA A 378 -31.73 2.72 4.17
N VAL A 379 -31.97 2.06 3.03
CA VAL A 379 -32.76 0.82 2.96
C VAL A 379 -32.19 -0.30 3.84
N THR A 380 -30.87 -0.34 4.01
CA THR A 380 -30.18 -1.36 4.82
C THR A 380 -30.50 -1.27 6.31
N GLY A 381 -31.02 -0.13 6.77
CA GLY A 381 -31.50 0.02 8.14
C GLY A 381 -32.61 -0.95 8.53
N ARG A 382 -33.30 -1.55 7.55
CA ARG A 382 -34.28 -2.64 7.78
C ARG A 382 -33.69 -3.87 8.44
N VAL A 383 -32.39 -4.13 8.28
CA VAL A 383 -31.73 -5.37 8.76
C VAL A 383 -30.55 -5.12 9.70
N VAL A 384 -30.09 -3.86 9.82
CA VAL A 384 -28.81 -3.53 10.46
C VAL A 384 -28.75 -3.88 11.95
N HIS A 385 -29.89 -3.87 12.65
CA HIS A 385 -29.95 -4.22 14.07
C HIS A 385 -29.49 -5.64 14.36
N ALA A 386 -29.82 -6.61 13.49
CA ALA A 386 -29.37 -7.99 13.65
C ALA A 386 -27.83 -8.11 13.60
N PHE A 387 -27.16 -7.27 12.82
CA PHE A 387 -25.70 -7.22 12.75
C PHE A 387 -25.09 -6.54 13.97
N ARG A 388 -25.70 -5.44 14.45
CA ARG A 388 -25.28 -4.77 15.68
C ARG A 388 -25.42 -5.69 16.90
N GLU A 389 -26.52 -6.43 17.01
CA GLU A 389 -26.77 -7.41 18.08
C GLU A 389 -25.79 -8.59 18.04
N ALA A 390 -25.34 -8.97 16.84
CA ALA A 390 -24.26 -9.95 16.68
C ALA A 390 -22.86 -9.41 17.06
N GLY A 391 -22.77 -8.12 17.41
CA GLY A 391 -21.54 -7.48 17.88
C GLY A 391 -20.66 -6.87 16.79
N LEU A 392 -21.21 -6.60 15.60
CA LEU A 392 -20.51 -5.86 14.54
C LEU A 392 -20.69 -4.34 14.77
N ARG A 393 -19.61 -3.58 14.54
CA ARG A 393 -19.67 -2.12 14.44
C ARG A 393 -20.27 -1.74 13.10
N ILE A 394 -21.10 -0.71 13.05
CA ILE A 394 -21.83 -0.33 11.84
C ILE A 394 -21.34 1.03 11.35
N ILE A 395 -21.04 1.14 10.06
CA ILE A 395 -20.79 2.41 9.36
C ILE A 395 -21.85 2.55 8.28
N GLY A 396 -22.72 3.55 8.42
CA GLY A 396 -23.80 3.80 7.47
C GLY A 396 -23.36 4.71 6.33
N LEU A 397 -23.76 4.42 5.10
CA LEU A 397 -23.64 5.33 3.95
C LEU A 397 -25.06 5.72 3.52
N VAL A 398 -25.38 7.01 3.52
CA VAL A 398 -26.71 7.49 3.08
C VAL A 398 -26.56 8.22 1.76
N HIS A 399 -27.30 7.72 0.76
CA HIS A 399 -27.29 8.18 -0.63
C HIS A 399 -28.70 8.57 -1.07
N GLU A 400 -29.53 9.05 -0.17
CA GLU A 400 -30.92 9.41 -0.44
C GLU A 400 -31.21 10.82 0.05
N LEU A 401 -32.08 11.53 -0.67
CA LEU A 401 -32.60 12.84 -0.28
C LEU A 401 -33.98 12.69 0.38
N PRO A 402 -34.45 13.70 1.13
CA PRO A 402 -35.71 13.61 1.88
C PRO A 402 -36.94 13.22 1.05
N GLY A 403 -37.09 13.70 -0.19
CA GLY A 403 -38.21 13.34 -1.05
C GLY A 403 -38.20 11.87 -1.45
N LEU A 404 -37.04 11.33 -1.82
CA LEU A 404 -36.85 9.89 -2.07
C LEU A 404 -37.16 9.03 -0.83
N LEU A 405 -36.69 9.44 0.35
CA LEU A 405 -36.94 8.72 1.59
C LEU A 405 -38.44 8.71 1.93
N ALA A 406 -39.14 9.82 1.71
CA ALA A 406 -40.59 9.88 1.87
C ALA A 406 -41.33 9.02 0.82
N TYR A 407 -40.91 9.08 -0.45
CA TYR A 407 -41.53 8.34 -1.55
C TYR A 407 -41.46 6.82 -1.34
N TYR A 408 -40.35 6.31 -0.81
CA TYR A 408 -40.16 4.88 -0.53
C TYR A 408 -40.50 4.47 0.91
N GLU A 409 -41.05 5.38 1.72
CA GLU A 409 -41.42 5.15 3.12
C GLU A 409 -40.25 4.58 3.96
N LEU A 410 -39.06 5.19 3.82
CA LEU A 410 -37.80 4.73 4.42
C LEU A 410 -37.45 5.41 5.74
N GLN A 411 -38.34 6.21 6.33
CA GLN A 411 -38.03 7.01 7.53
C GLN A 411 -37.61 6.12 8.71
N SER A 412 -38.34 5.02 8.96
CA SER A 412 -38.00 4.09 10.04
C SER A 412 -36.69 3.33 9.77
N ALA A 413 -36.42 2.98 8.51
CA ALA A 413 -35.17 2.33 8.14
C ALA A 413 -33.98 3.29 8.30
N LEU A 414 -34.13 4.54 7.87
CA LEU A 414 -33.11 5.58 8.06
C LEU A 414 -32.80 5.78 9.54
N LEU A 415 -33.82 5.91 10.39
CA LEU A 415 -33.63 6.07 11.83
C LEU A 415 -32.86 4.89 12.43
N ALA A 416 -33.27 3.65 12.10
CA ALA A 416 -32.58 2.44 12.53
C ALA A 416 -31.11 2.41 12.09
N LEU A 417 -30.81 2.82 10.86
CA LEU A 417 -29.45 2.93 10.37
C LEU A 417 -28.63 3.96 11.16
N VAL A 418 -29.17 5.16 11.37
CA VAL A 418 -28.49 6.25 12.08
C VAL A 418 -28.21 5.88 13.53
N GLU A 419 -29.17 5.27 14.22
CA GLU A 419 -29.02 4.83 15.62
C GLU A 419 -28.06 3.65 15.77
N ALA A 420 -27.99 2.76 14.77
CA ALA A 420 -27.10 1.61 14.78
C ALA A 420 -25.65 1.95 14.45
N SER A 421 -25.43 3.03 13.68
CA SER A 421 -24.13 3.39 13.14
C SER A 421 -23.26 4.15 14.13
N GLU A 422 -21.98 3.81 14.18
CA GLU A 422 -20.94 4.59 14.86
C GLU A 422 -20.61 5.86 14.07
N HIS A 423 -20.62 5.75 12.74
CA HIS A 423 -20.46 6.86 11.81
C HIS A 423 -21.46 6.75 10.67
N VAL A 424 -22.02 7.88 10.24
CA VAL A 424 -22.90 7.94 9.07
C VAL A 424 -22.30 8.88 8.04
N LEU A 425 -21.95 8.38 6.87
CA LEU A 425 -21.44 9.21 5.80
C LEU A 425 -22.56 9.67 4.87
N VAL A 426 -22.50 10.96 4.55
CA VAL A 426 -23.39 11.61 3.57
C VAL A 426 -22.55 12.29 2.50
N ALA A 427 -23.03 12.22 1.26
CA ALA A 427 -22.26 12.68 0.11
C ALA A 427 -22.29 14.20 -0.11
N SER A 428 -23.24 14.92 0.50
CA SER A 428 -23.43 16.36 0.30
C SER A 428 -24.06 17.02 1.52
N ARG A 429 -23.94 18.36 1.61
CA ARG A 429 -24.55 19.14 2.69
C ARG A 429 -26.07 19.04 2.64
N VAL A 430 -26.66 19.04 1.45
CA VAL A 430 -28.11 18.91 1.28
C VAL A 430 -28.64 17.61 1.88
N VAL A 431 -27.90 16.50 1.78
CA VAL A 431 -28.26 15.24 2.43
C VAL A 431 -28.14 15.38 3.96
N ARG A 432 -27.05 15.98 4.47
CA ARG A 432 -26.87 16.24 5.91
C ARG A 432 -28.03 17.04 6.50
N ASP A 433 -28.30 18.21 5.94
CA ASP A 433 -29.35 19.13 6.41
C ASP A 433 -30.74 18.47 6.30
N GLY A 434 -30.93 17.63 5.28
CA GLY A 434 -32.11 16.79 5.12
C GLY A 434 -32.30 15.81 6.28
N LEU A 435 -31.24 15.16 6.75
CA LEU A 435 -31.30 14.25 7.91
C LEU A 435 -31.70 14.98 9.19
N GLU A 436 -31.15 16.18 9.44
CA GLU A 436 -31.54 17.02 10.59
C GLU A 436 -33.03 17.34 10.59
N THR A 437 -33.59 17.62 9.41
CA THR A 437 -35.01 17.93 9.24
C THR A 437 -35.91 16.71 9.47
N MET A 438 -35.50 15.53 9.00
CA MET A 438 -36.29 14.30 9.10
C MET A 438 -36.19 13.61 10.46
N LEU A 439 -35.08 13.79 11.17
CA LEU A 439 -34.81 13.19 12.48
C LEU A 439 -34.62 14.29 13.54
N PRO A 440 -35.64 15.14 13.79
CA PRO A 440 -35.50 16.27 14.70
C PRO A 440 -35.22 15.78 16.13
N GLY A 441 -34.19 16.34 16.76
CA GLY A 441 -33.82 16.03 18.15
C GLY A 441 -32.96 14.78 18.34
N HIS A 442 -32.60 14.08 17.26
CA HIS A 442 -31.59 13.02 17.31
C HIS A 442 -30.17 13.60 17.27
N ASP A 443 -29.23 12.94 17.95
CA ASP A 443 -27.81 13.29 17.86
C ASP A 443 -27.27 12.89 16.49
N LEU A 444 -26.69 13.85 15.77
CA LEU A 444 -26.11 13.68 14.44
C LEU A 444 -24.62 14.08 14.44
N CYS A 445 -23.98 14.18 15.60
CA CYS A 445 -22.56 14.53 15.71
C CYS A 445 -21.63 13.51 15.01
N HIS A 446 -22.10 12.28 14.83
CA HIS A 446 -21.41 11.20 14.12
C HIS A 446 -21.67 11.18 12.60
N VAL A 447 -22.48 12.10 12.08
CA VAL A 447 -22.68 12.27 10.64
C VAL A 447 -21.48 13.00 10.06
N ILE A 448 -20.85 12.43 9.04
CA ILE A 448 -19.66 12.92 8.35
C ILE A 448 -20.02 13.26 6.91
N GLN A 449 -19.71 14.49 6.48
CA GLN A 449 -19.90 14.88 5.09
C GLN A 449 -18.64 14.51 4.33
N ARG A 450 -18.74 13.48 3.49
CA ARG A 450 -17.65 13.05 2.63
C ARG A 450 -18.21 12.71 1.25
N PRO A 451 -18.06 13.61 0.26
CA PRO A 451 -18.47 13.34 -1.11
C PRO A 451 -17.75 12.11 -1.67
N GLN A 452 -18.46 11.33 -2.46
CA GLN A 452 -17.87 10.15 -3.12
C GLN A 452 -16.80 10.58 -4.14
N GLY A 453 -15.81 9.71 -4.35
CA GLY A 453 -14.83 9.88 -5.42
C GLY A 453 -15.35 9.34 -6.77
N LEU A 454 -14.69 9.75 -7.85
CA LEU A 454 -14.98 9.30 -9.22
C LEU A 454 -14.32 7.96 -9.51
N TYR A 455 -15.10 6.88 -9.50
CA TYR A 455 -14.62 5.50 -9.73
C TYR A 455 -14.49 5.13 -11.21
N THR A 456 -15.15 5.86 -12.11
CA THR A 456 -15.03 5.65 -13.55
C THR A 456 -13.96 6.55 -14.14
N ARG A 457 -13.28 6.07 -15.17
CA ARG A 457 -12.29 6.85 -15.89
C ARG A 457 -12.64 6.92 -17.36
N ASN A 458 -12.90 8.14 -17.82
CA ASN A 458 -13.12 8.38 -19.23
C ASN A 458 -11.80 8.35 -20.01
N ARG A 459 -11.75 7.56 -21.08
CA ARG A 459 -10.58 7.39 -21.96
C ARG A 459 -10.07 8.68 -22.61
N TYR A 460 -10.92 9.70 -22.72
CA TYR A 460 -10.61 11.00 -23.33
C TYR A 460 -10.33 12.11 -22.32
N ARG A 461 -10.24 11.82 -21.02
CA ARG A 461 -10.00 12.80 -19.96
C ARG A 461 -8.84 13.78 -20.25
N ASP A 462 -7.74 13.24 -20.77
CA ASP A 462 -6.52 14.01 -21.07
C ASP A 462 -6.40 14.39 -22.56
N CYS A 463 -7.44 14.10 -23.37
CA CYS A 463 -7.52 14.55 -24.76
C CYS A 463 -8.06 15.98 -24.84
N PRO A 464 -7.64 16.78 -25.82
CA PRO A 464 -8.29 18.06 -26.11
C PRO A 464 -9.78 17.85 -26.40
N ILE A 465 -10.66 18.68 -25.81
CA ILE A 465 -12.12 18.66 -26.01
C ILE A 465 -12.50 18.77 -27.51
N GLU A 466 -11.62 19.35 -28.33
CA GLU A 466 -11.81 19.59 -29.77
C GLU A 466 -11.44 18.38 -30.65
N SER A 467 -11.25 17.19 -30.07
CA SER A 467 -10.74 15.99 -30.76
C SER A 467 -11.80 14.95 -31.16
N THR A 468 -11.34 13.89 -31.84
CA THR A 468 -12.03 12.67 -32.32
C THR A 468 -13.37 12.29 -31.69
N PRO A 469 -13.57 12.23 -30.35
CA PRO A 469 -14.89 11.91 -29.75
C PRO A 469 -16.01 12.86 -30.20
N ARG A 470 -15.72 14.15 -30.36
CA ARG A 470 -16.68 15.16 -30.84
C ARG A 470 -17.21 14.82 -32.23
N VAL A 471 -16.29 14.45 -33.12
CA VAL A 471 -16.57 14.05 -34.51
C VAL A 471 -17.33 12.72 -34.52
N ALA A 472 -16.82 11.71 -33.80
CA ALA A 472 -17.41 10.38 -33.73
C ALA A 472 -18.85 10.38 -33.21
N LEU A 473 -19.15 11.18 -32.17
CA LEU A 473 -20.50 11.31 -31.66
C LEU A 473 -21.46 11.88 -32.72
N ARG A 474 -21.02 12.90 -33.48
CA ARG A 474 -21.84 13.55 -34.50
C ARG A 474 -22.07 12.65 -35.72
N ASP A 475 -21.04 11.94 -36.16
CA ASP A 475 -21.13 10.96 -37.24
C ASP A 475 -22.11 9.85 -36.88
N ARG A 476 -22.02 9.33 -35.65
CA ARG A 476 -22.94 8.29 -35.15
C ARG A 476 -24.38 8.79 -35.04
N LEU A 477 -24.58 10.05 -34.67
CA LEU A 477 -25.91 10.67 -34.62
C LEU A 477 -26.43 11.07 -36.02
N GLY A 478 -25.59 11.01 -37.06
CA GLY A 478 -25.94 11.45 -38.41
C GLY A 478 -26.17 12.96 -38.52
N ILE A 479 -25.46 13.76 -37.70
CA ILE A 479 -25.63 15.22 -37.63
C ILE A 479 -24.37 15.95 -38.09
N ALA A 480 -24.51 17.23 -38.45
CA ALA A 480 -23.38 18.04 -38.92
C ALA A 480 -22.29 18.21 -37.85
N HIS A 481 -21.02 18.22 -38.25
CA HIS A 481 -19.88 18.35 -37.33
C HIS A 481 -19.87 19.62 -36.47
N HIS A 482 -20.51 20.70 -36.95
CA HIS A 482 -20.63 21.96 -36.20
C HIS A 482 -21.82 22.00 -35.23
N ALA A 483 -22.72 21.01 -35.30
CA ALA A 483 -23.91 20.96 -34.45
C ALA A 483 -23.52 20.93 -32.96
N ALA A 484 -24.25 21.67 -32.14
CA ALA A 484 -24.11 21.63 -30.70
C ALA A 484 -24.88 20.42 -30.14
N VAL A 485 -24.27 19.68 -29.22
CA VAL A 485 -24.85 18.47 -28.61
C VAL A 485 -24.93 18.65 -27.09
N VAL A 486 -26.14 18.54 -26.55
CA VAL A 486 -26.40 18.48 -25.11
C VAL A 486 -26.75 17.05 -24.74
N VAL A 487 -26.10 16.53 -23.70
CA VAL A 487 -26.30 15.15 -23.26
C VAL A 487 -26.86 15.06 -21.85
N THR A 488 -27.59 13.97 -21.59
CA THR A 488 -28.03 13.54 -20.26
C THR A 488 -27.91 12.03 -20.18
N VAL A 489 -27.42 11.51 -19.06
CA VAL A 489 -27.22 10.07 -18.84
C VAL A 489 -27.97 9.65 -17.57
N GLY A 490 -28.82 8.62 -17.69
CA GLY A 490 -29.56 8.02 -16.58
C GLY A 490 -30.91 7.45 -16.98
N TYR A 491 -31.61 6.87 -16.00
CA TYR A 491 -32.98 6.39 -16.19
C TYR A 491 -33.95 7.58 -16.34
N ALA A 492 -34.71 7.64 -17.44
CA ALA A 492 -35.61 8.76 -17.75
C ALA A 492 -36.94 8.64 -16.99
N ASP A 493 -36.93 9.00 -15.71
CA ASP A 493 -38.10 9.06 -14.82
C ASP A 493 -38.44 10.50 -14.39
N ALA A 494 -39.49 10.63 -13.59
CA ALA A 494 -39.91 11.90 -13.00
C ALA A 494 -38.85 12.48 -12.04
N ARG A 495 -38.06 11.65 -11.35
CA ARG A 495 -37.04 12.11 -10.40
C ARG A 495 -35.87 12.78 -11.13
N LYS A 496 -35.40 12.19 -12.24
CA LYS A 496 -34.38 12.77 -13.14
C LYS A 496 -34.92 13.92 -13.99
N GLY A 497 -36.23 14.19 -13.89
CA GLY A 497 -36.88 15.30 -14.56
C GLY A 497 -36.89 15.17 -16.08
N ALA A 498 -37.14 13.97 -16.60
CA ALA A 498 -37.19 13.76 -18.06
C ALA A 498 -38.26 14.63 -18.75
N ASP A 499 -39.34 14.98 -18.05
CA ASP A 499 -40.35 15.94 -18.51
C ASP A 499 -39.83 17.39 -18.54
N LEU A 500 -39.05 17.80 -17.53
CA LEU A 500 -38.39 19.11 -17.50
C LEU A 500 -37.35 19.21 -18.61
N TRP A 501 -36.59 18.14 -18.81
CA TRP A 501 -35.62 18.01 -19.90
C TRP A 501 -36.26 18.19 -21.28
N ALA A 502 -37.39 17.51 -21.54
CA ALA A 502 -38.09 17.64 -22.81
C ALA A 502 -38.59 19.07 -23.05
N ARG A 503 -39.06 19.75 -21.99
CA ARG A 503 -39.48 21.17 -22.06
C ARG A 503 -38.31 22.11 -22.34
N VAL A 504 -37.17 21.90 -21.67
CA VAL A 504 -35.93 22.64 -21.93
C VAL A 504 -35.47 22.43 -23.37
N ALA A 505 -35.45 21.18 -23.85
CA ALA A 505 -35.09 20.83 -25.22
C ALA A 505 -35.99 21.54 -26.24
N ALA A 506 -37.31 21.51 -26.03
CA ALA A 506 -38.28 22.21 -26.86
C ALA A 506 -38.00 23.73 -26.96
N ILE A 507 -37.65 24.38 -25.85
CA ILE A 507 -37.34 25.82 -25.82
C ILE A 507 -36.01 26.09 -26.52
N ALA A 508 -34.95 25.38 -26.14
CA ALA A 508 -33.60 25.63 -26.60
C ALA A 508 -33.44 25.33 -28.11
N CYS A 509 -33.99 24.21 -28.59
CA CYS A 509 -33.94 23.87 -30.02
C CYS A 509 -34.73 24.86 -30.89
N ARG A 510 -35.83 25.45 -30.41
CA ARG A 510 -36.52 26.52 -31.16
C ARG A 510 -35.69 27.80 -31.29
N ARG A 511 -34.81 28.07 -30.32
CA ARG A 511 -33.92 29.25 -30.31
C ARG A 511 -32.60 29.01 -31.05
N ARG A 512 -32.21 27.74 -31.24
CA ARG A 512 -30.97 27.35 -31.94
C ARG A 512 -31.20 26.12 -32.82
N SER A 513 -31.15 26.29 -34.14
CA SER A 513 -31.53 25.26 -35.12
C SER A 513 -30.56 24.07 -35.23
N ASP A 514 -29.27 24.29 -34.99
CA ASP A 514 -28.21 23.28 -35.02
C ASP A 514 -28.04 22.51 -33.69
N LEU A 515 -28.80 22.86 -32.66
CA LEU A 515 -28.75 22.20 -31.35
C LEU A 515 -29.43 20.82 -31.37
N ARG A 516 -28.79 19.83 -30.75
CA ARG A 516 -29.28 18.46 -30.58
C ARG A 516 -29.27 18.07 -29.11
N PHE A 517 -30.33 17.41 -28.67
CA PHE A 517 -30.46 16.87 -27.32
C PHE A 517 -30.38 15.35 -27.37
N VAL A 518 -29.62 14.77 -26.45
CA VAL A 518 -29.37 13.33 -26.40
C VAL A 518 -29.63 12.84 -24.99
N TRP A 519 -30.49 11.83 -24.86
CA TRP A 519 -30.70 11.10 -23.61
C TRP A 519 -30.16 9.68 -23.76
N VAL A 520 -29.25 9.29 -22.87
CA VAL A 520 -28.70 7.94 -22.77
C VAL A 520 -29.24 7.25 -21.52
N GLY A 521 -29.76 6.04 -21.68
CA GLY A 521 -30.40 5.25 -20.63
C GLY A 521 -31.81 4.79 -21.01
N HIS A 522 -32.38 3.91 -20.18
CA HIS A 522 -33.77 3.47 -20.34
C HIS A 522 -34.75 4.62 -20.09
N ARG A 523 -35.89 4.58 -20.78
CA ARG A 523 -37.01 5.51 -20.58
C ARG A 523 -38.07 4.82 -19.74
N ASP A 524 -38.64 5.52 -18.78
CA ASP A 524 -39.82 5.03 -18.08
C ASP A 524 -40.96 4.81 -19.10
N PRO A 525 -41.48 3.57 -19.24
CA PRO A 525 -42.53 3.27 -20.20
C PRO A 525 -43.80 4.12 -20.02
N SER A 526 -44.09 4.54 -18.79
CA SER A 526 -45.27 5.37 -18.47
C SER A 526 -45.08 6.84 -18.86
N LEU A 527 -43.84 7.34 -18.81
CA LEU A 527 -43.52 8.72 -19.12
C LEU A 527 -43.21 8.92 -20.62
N ALA A 528 -42.69 7.88 -21.29
CA ALA A 528 -42.26 7.95 -22.68
C ALA A 528 -43.30 8.58 -23.64
N PRO A 529 -44.59 8.20 -23.63
CA PRO A 529 -45.60 8.80 -24.50
C PRO A 529 -45.81 10.30 -24.26
N ILE A 530 -45.67 10.75 -23.00
CA ILE A 530 -45.80 12.16 -22.61
C ILE A 530 -44.63 12.97 -23.18
N LEU A 531 -43.41 12.43 -23.10
CA LEU A 531 -42.22 13.07 -23.67
C LEU A 531 -42.35 13.19 -25.20
N ASP A 532 -42.80 12.13 -25.87
CA ASP A 532 -42.92 12.10 -27.33
C ASP A 532 -43.96 13.13 -27.81
N ALA A 533 -45.11 13.24 -27.13
CA ALA A 533 -46.13 14.25 -27.42
C ALA A 533 -45.58 15.69 -27.23
N LEU A 534 -44.88 15.95 -26.13
CA LEU A 534 -44.28 17.27 -25.86
C LEU A 534 -43.28 17.70 -26.95
N LEU A 535 -42.45 16.77 -27.42
CA LEU A 535 -41.44 17.04 -28.45
C LEU A 535 -42.06 17.17 -29.84
N HIS A 536 -43.11 16.41 -30.13
CA HIS A 536 -43.91 16.49 -31.36
C HIS A 536 -44.60 17.84 -31.48
N ASP A 537 -45.34 18.25 -30.45
CA ASP A 537 -46.05 19.55 -30.43
C ASP A 537 -45.09 20.74 -30.50
N ALA A 538 -43.87 20.56 -29.98
CA ALA A 538 -42.82 21.55 -30.07
C ALA A 538 -42.13 21.62 -31.44
N GLY A 539 -42.33 20.64 -32.33
CA GLY A 539 -41.71 20.54 -33.65
C GLY A 539 -40.20 20.28 -33.61
N VAL A 540 -39.72 19.54 -32.61
CA VAL A 540 -38.28 19.30 -32.37
C VAL A 540 -37.87 17.83 -32.32
N VAL A 541 -38.77 16.90 -32.67
CA VAL A 541 -38.53 15.45 -32.62
C VAL A 541 -37.24 15.06 -33.34
N ASP A 542 -37.00 15.59 -34.55
CA ASP A 542 -35.80 15.30 -35.35
C ASP A 542 -34.48 15.84 -34.75
N ARG A 543 -34.56 16.55 -33.62
CA ARG A 543 -33.41 17.13 -32.92
C ARG A 543 -33.16 16.49 -31.55
N VAL A 544 -33.97 15.49 -31.18
CA VAL A 544 -33.88 14.78 -29.92
C VAL A 544 -33.59 13.30 -30.19
N HIS A 545 -32.57 12.77 -29.53
CA HIS A 545 -32.12 11.41 -29.69
C HIS A 545 -32.21 10.66 -28.37
N PHE A 546 -32.94 9.54 -28.35
CA PHE A 546 -32.94 8.60 -27.23
C PHE A 546 -32.09 7.39 -27.62
N LEU A 547 -30.96 7.22 -26.96
CA LEU A 547 -29.96 6.22 -27.35
C LEU A 547 -30.15 4.87 -26.63
N GLY A 548 -30.84 4.81 -25.49
CA GLY A 548 -30.96 3.56 -24.72
C GLY A 548 -29.68 3.25 -23.95
N VAL A 549 -29.40 1.99 -23.63
CA VAL A 549 -28.34 1.57 -22.68
C VAL A 549 -27.06 1.03 -23.31
N ASP A 550 -27.06 0.70 -24.60
CA ASP A 550 -25.91 0.09 -25.29
C ASP A 550 -24.92 1.14 -25.82
N PHE A 551 -24.56 2.10 -24.96
CA PHE A 551 -23.69 3.22 -25.33
C PHE A 551 -22.49 3.31 -24.41
N ASP A 552 -21.32 3.43 -25.02
CA ASP A 552 -20.12 3.82 -24.33
C ASP A 552 -20.25 5.28 -23.89
N THR A 553 -20.47 5.48 -22.59
CA THR A 553 -20.67 6.80 -22.01
C THR A 553 -19.43 7.68 -22.15
N ASP A 554 -18.25 7.11 -22.39
CA ASP A 554 -17.03 7.90 -22.54
C ASP A 554 -17.10 8.84 -23.76
N ASP A 555 -17.57 8.32 -24.90
CA ASP A 555 -17.79 9.10 -26.12
C ASP A 555 -18.84 10.17 -25.93
N ILE A 556 -19.86 9.88 -25.11
CA ILE A 556 -21.00 10.77 -24.88
C ILE A 556 -20.55 12.00 -24.12
N TYR A 557 -19.87 11.82 -22.98
CA TYR A 557 -19.39 12.94 -22.17
C TYR A 557 -18.37 13.77 -22.93
N ALA A 558 -17.37 13.13 -23.54
CA ALA A 558 -16.28 13.84 -24.23
C ALA A 558 -16.72 14.49 -25.55
N GLY A 559 -17.75 13.96 -26.21
CA GLY A 559 -18.27 14.47 -27.48
C GLY A 559 -19.30 15.61 -27.33
N ALA A 560 -19.80 15.84 -26.12
CA ALA A 560 -20.85 16.83 -25.84
C ALA A 560 -20.31 18.26 -25.70
N ASP A 561 -21.20 19.25 -25.93
CA ASP A 561 -20.92 20.67 -25.65
C ASP A 561 -21.34 21.08 -24.24
N ALA A 562 -22.33 20.41 -23.67
CA ALA A 562 -22.81 20.62 -22.32
C ALA A 562 -23.57 19.37 -21.82
N TYR A 563 -23.58 19.17 -20.52
CA TYR A 563 -24.40 18.18 -19.85
C TYR A 563 -25.62 18.85 -19.20
N ALA A 564 -26.81 18.29 -19.39
CA ALA A 564 -28.03 18.78 -18.76
C ALA A 564 -28.45 17.87 -17.60
N LEU A 565 -28.30 18.36 -16.35
CA LEU A 565 -28.80 17.72 -15.14
C LEU A 565 -30.15 18.35 -14.74
N THR A 566 -31.24 17.73 -15.19
CA THR A 566 -32.61 18.19 -14.92
C THR A 566 -33.27 17.50 -13.74
N SER A 567 -32.48 16.81 -12.91
CA SER A 567 -32.98 16.10 -11.73
C SER A 567 -33.76 17.02 -10.81
N ARG A 568 -34.88 16.53 -10.28
CA ARG A 568 -35.58 17.14 -9.13
C ARG A 568 -34.85 16.84 -7.84
N GLU A 569 -34.31 15.63 -7.73
CA GLU A 569 -33.50 15.20 -6.58
C GLU A 569 -32.36 14.29 -7.04
N ASP A 570 -31.13 14.65 -6.67
CA ASP A 570 -29.94 13.83 -6.85
C ASP A 570 -28.92 14.03 -5.71
N PRO A 571 -28.70 13.03 -4.84
CA PRO A 571 -27.88 13.17 -3.63
C PRO A 571 -26.44 13.58 -3.95
N PHE A 572 -25.81 12.91 -4.94
CA PHE A 572 -24.49 13.21 -5.47
C PHE A 572 -24.22 12.41 -6.77
N PRO A 573 -24.67 12.91 -7.94
CA PRO A 573 -24.66 12.14 -9.19
C PRO A 573 -23.26 11.87 -9.75
N SER A 574 -22.87 10.59 -9.91
CA SER A 574 -21.61 10.18 -10.57
C SER A 574 -21.47 10.77 -11.98
N VAL A 575 -22.58 10.86 -12.72
CA VAL A 575 -22.62 11.40 -14.09
C VAL A 575 -22.16 12.86 -14.19
N VAL A 576 -22.30 13.63 -13.10
CA VAL A 576 -21.77 15.01 -13.03
C VAL A 576 -20.26 14.97 -12.86
N LEU A 577 -19.74 14.11 -11.98
CA LEU A 577 -18.29 13.92 -11.82
C LEU A 577 -17.66 13.47 -13.15
N GLU A 578 -18.29 12.53 -13.84
CA GLU A 578 -17.86 12.00 -15.15
C GLU A 578 -17.82 13.08 -16.23
N SER A 579 -18.88 13.89 -16.34
CA SER A 579 -18.93 15.01 -17.28
C SER A 579 -17.85 16.05 -16.99
N LEU A 580 -17.71 16.46 -15.74
CA LEU A 580 -16.72 17.47 -15.35
C LEU A 580 -15.28 16.95 -15.50
N ALA A 581 -15.03 15.65 -15.28
CA ALA A 581 -13.71 15.05 -15.42
C ALA A 581 -13.14 15.17 -16.84
N VAL A 582 -13.99 15.12 -17.88
CA VAL A 582 -13.58 15.36 -19.27
C VAL A 582 -13.67 16.81 -19.72
N GLY A 583 -14.03 17.72 -18.81
CA GLY A 583 -14.16 19.14 -19.09
C GLY A 583 -15.45 19.51 -19.82
N THR A 584 -16.48 18.67 -19.81
CA THR A 584 -17.81 19.02 -20.32
C THR A 584 -18.60 19.72 -19.22
N PRO A 585 -18.93 21.02 -19.37
CA PRO A 585 -19.62 21.77 -18.33
C PRO A 585 -21.07 21.30 -18.16
N VAL A 586 -21.56 21.43 -16.93
CA VAL A 586 -22.88 20.95 -16.54
C VAL A 586 -23.81 22.15 -16.30
N VAL A 587 -25.06 22.04 -16.72
CA VAL A 587 -26.14 22.93 -16.28
C VAL A 587 -27.07 22.12 -15.38
N ALA A 588 -27.49 22.70 -14.26
CA ALA A 588 -28.41 22.06 -13.32
C ALA A 588 -29.42 23.05 -12.72
N PHE A 589 -30.49 22.53 -12.14
CA PHE A 589 -31.39 23.31 -11.30
C PHE A 589 -30.79 23.55 -9.90
N GLN A 590 -31.00 24.73 -9.33
CA GLN A 590 -30.67 25.06 -7.94
C GLN A 590 -31.44 24.17 -6.96
N ASP A 591 -30.84 23.91 -5.80
CA ASP A 591 -31.47 23.22 -4.66
C ASP A 591 -32.01 21.80 -4.97
N THR A 592 -31.37 21.08 -5.89
CA THR A 592 -31.76 19.71 -6.30
C THR A 592 -30.84 18.61 -5.79
N GLY A 593 -29.91 18.95 -4.87
CA GLY A 593 -29.00 18.01 -4.22
C GLY A 593 -27.52 18.28 -4.49
N GLY A 594 -26.67 17.29 -4.23
CA GLY A 594 -25.21 17.46 -4.21
C GLY A 594 -24.57 17.76 -5.57
N GLY A 595 -25.26 17.42 -6.67
CA GLY A 595 -24.84 17.86 -8.00
C GLY A 595 -24.90 19.38 -8.15
N ALA A 596 -25.94 20.02 -7.63
CA ALA A 596 -26.07 21.48 -7.67
C ALA A 596 -25.07 22.17 -6.74
N GLU A 597 -24.83 21.60 -5.55
CA GLU A 597 -23.78 22.06 -4.61
C GLU A 597 -22.40 22.05 -5.27
N LEU A 598 -22.06 20.98 -5.98
CA LEU A 598 -20.81 20.85 -6.73
C LEU A 598 -20.66 21.92 -7.83
N LEU A 599 -21.76 22.35 -8.47
CA LEU A 599 -21.68 23.37 -9.53
C LEU A 599 -21.70 24.80 -8.99
N GLY A 600 -22.14 25.01 -7.76
CA GLY A 600 -22.17 26.31 -7.10
C GLY A 600 -20.79 26.95 -6.94
N GLU A 601 -19.70 26.18 -7.01
CA GLU A 601 -18.34 26.69 -6.91
C GLU A 601 -17.58 26.69 -8.25
N ALA A 602 -17.75 25.66 -9.09
CA ALA A 602 -17.05 25.53 -10.37
C ALA A 602 -17.70 24.51 -11.31
N GLY A 603 -17.37 24.57 -12.61
CA GLY A 603 -17.68 23.51 -13.57
C GLY A 603 -18.98 23.66 -14.35
N GLY A 604 -19.86 24.60 -13.99
CA GLY A 604 -21.18 24.70 -14.61
C GLY A 604 -21.97 25.96 -14.29
N LEU A 605 -23.24 25.93 -14.66
CA LEU A 605 -24.22 26.99 -14.35
C LEU A 605 -25.44 26.40 -13.63
N LEU A 606 -26.01 27.19 -12.73
CA LEU A 606 -27.23 26.85 -12.01
C LEU A 606 -28.39 27.75 -12.47
N ALA A 607 -29.53 27.13 -12.76
CA ALA A 607 -30.78 27.83 -13.07
C ALA A 607 -31.76 27.72 -11.90
N PRO A 608 -32.65 28.72 -11.69
CA PRO A 608 -33.71 28.65 -10.68
C PRO A 608 -34.49 27.33 -10.77
N ALA A 609 -34.79 26.75 -9.60
CA ALA A 609 -35.39 25.42 -9.51
C ALA A 609 -36.66 25.31 -10.38
N PHE A 610 -36.64 24.34 -11.30
CA PHE A 610 -37.74 23.98 -12.20
C PHE A 610 -38.18 25.07 -13.20
N ASP A 611 -37.45 26.18 -13.30
CA ASP A 611 -37.66 27.18 -14.37
C ASP A 611 -36.99 26.73 -15.67
N VAL A 612 -37.77 26.07 -16.52
CA VAL A 612 -37.31 25.52 -17.80
C VAL A 612 -36.89 26.60 -18.80
N VAL A 613 -37.35 27.85 -18.64
CA VAL A 613 -36.96 28.96 -19.53
C VAL A 613 -35.58 29.47 -19.13
N ALA A 614 -35.40 29.78 -17.84
CA ALA A 614 -34.11 30.21 -17.31
C ALA A 614 -33.03 29.12 -17.48
N TYR A 615 -33.40 27.85 -17.35
CA TYR A 615 -32.51 26.73 -17.64
C TYR A 615 -32.08 26.72 -19.11
N ALA A 616 -33.02 26.89 -20.04
CA ALA A 616 -32.69 26.98 -21.46
C ALA A 616 -31.76 28.18 -21.77
N ASP A 617 -31.93 29.31 -21.09
CA ASP A 617 -31.04 30.48 -21.21
C ASP A 617 -29.63 30.18 -20.70
N ALA A 618 -29.50 29.56 -19.53
CA ALA A 618 -28.22 29.15 -18.98
C ALA A 618 -27.49 28.16 -19.90
N LEU A 619 -28.23 27.18 -20.43
CA LEU A 619 -27.70 26.21 -21.38
C LEU A 619 -27.22 26.86 -22.67
N LEU A 620 -28.02 27.76 -23.25
CA LEU A 620 -27.65 28.53 -24.45
C LEU A 620 -26.44 29.43 -24.19
N ALA A 621 -26.30 29.99 -22.99
CA ALA A 621 -25.13 30.77 -22.63
C ALA A 621 -23.83 29.93 -22.60
N VAL A 622 -23.91 28.63 -22.31
CA VAL A 622 -22.76 27.70 -22.42
C VAL A 622 -22.51 27.30 -23.87
N VAL A 623 -23.54 26.84 -24.60
CA VAL A 623 -23.33 26.30 -25.95
C VAL A 623 -23.03 27.38 -27.00
N ASN A 624 -23.42 28.64 -26.78
CA ASN A 624 -23.17 29.75 -27.71
C ASN A 624 -21.83 30.46 -27.48
N ASP A 625 -21.17 30.23 -26.35
CA ASP A 625 -19.90 30.88 -25.98
C ASP A 625 -18.82 29.81 -25.75
N PRO A 626 -18.01 29.50 -26.79
CA PRO A 626 -16.93 28.52 -26.68
C PRO A 626 -15.90 28.86 -25.60
N ALA A 627 -15.61 30.13 -25.36
CA ALA A 627 -14.64 30.57 -24.36
C ALA A 627 -15.16 30.31 -22.95
N ARG A 628 -16.42 30.66 -22.69
CA ARG A 628 -17.10 30.32 -21.42
C ARG A 628 -17.17 28.81 -21.20
N ARG A 629 -17.57 28.05 -22.23
CA ARG A 629 -17.61 26.58 -22.15
C ARG A 629 -16.25 26.00 -21.76
N ALA A 630 -15.17 26.45 -22.41
CA ALA A 630 -13.81 25.99 -22.11
C ALA A 630 -13.37 26.38 -20.69
N ALA A 631 -13.70 27.60 -20.24
CA ALA A 631 -13.38 28.07 -18.90
C ALA A 631 -14.11 27.25 -17.81
N LEU A 632 -15.43 27.04 -17.97
CA LEU A 632 -16.22 26.21 -17.07
C LEU A 632 -15.73 24.76 -17.07
N GLY A 633 -15.50 24.18 -18.24
CA GLY A 633 -14.98 22.83 -18.39
C GLY A 633 -13.63 22.63 -17.70
N SER A 634 -12.68 23.55 -17.91
CA SER A 634 -11.37 23.49 -17.26
C SER A 634 -11.46 23.62 -15.74
N ALA A 635 -12.33 24.51 -15.23
CA ALA A 635 -12.54 24.68 -13.80
C ALA A 635 -13.18 23.44 -13.16
N GLY A 636 -14.16 22.85 -13.84
CA GLY A 636 -14.83 21.61 -13.42
C GLY A 636 -13.85 20.45 -13.33
N ARG A 637 -13.07 20.22 -14.39
CA ARG A 637 -12.03 19.17 -14.41
C ARG A 637 -11.04 19.34 -13.26
N ALA A 638 -10.46 20.53 -13.11
CA ALA A 638 -9.50 20.80 -12.04
C ALA A 638 -10.06 20.52 -10.64
N ARG A 639 -11.36 20.78 -10.42
CA ARG A 639 -12.05 20.45 -9.16
C ARG A 639 -12.15 18.94 -8.94
N ILE A 640 -12.60 18.18 -9.94
CA ILE A 640 -12.71 16.71 -9.83
C ILE A 640 -11.36 16.09 -9.48
N GLU A 641 -10.30 16.55 -10.15
CA GLU A 641 -8.93 16.07 -9.93
C GLU A 641 -8.39 16.36 -8.55
N ARG A 642 -8.76 17.52 -7.99
CA ARG A 642 -8.28 17.96 -6.69
C ARG A 642 -8.98 17.23 -5.54
N ASP A 643 -10.30 17.11 -5.63
CA ASP A 643 -11.15 16.85 -4.45
C ASP A 643 -11.90 15.50 -4.51
N HIS A 644 -12.00 14.87 -5.69
CA HIS A 644 -12.86 13.71 -5.94
C HIS A 644 -12.11 12.45 -6.42
N GLY A 645 -10.86 12.28 -5.95
CA GLY A 645 -10.11 11.04 -6.15
C GLY A 645 -10.77 9.84 -5.43
N PHE A 646 -10.90 8.72 -6.15
CA PHE A 646 -11.61 7.54 -5.64
C PHE A 646 -10.81 6.76 -4.60
N ARG A 647 -9.51 6.58 -4.82
CA ARG A 647 -8.59 5.92 -3.88
C ARG A 647 -8.65 6.57 -2.51
N GLU A 648 -8.62 7.90 -2.48
CA GLU A 648 -8.65 8.69 -1.25
C GLU A 648 -9.97 8.54 -0.51
N TYR A 649 -11.10 8.57 -1.25
CA TYR A 649 -12.42 8.30 -0.70
C TYR A 649 -12.50 6.91 -0.06
N VAL A 650 -12.02 5.88 -0.75
CA VAL A 650 -11.99 4.49 -0.29
C VAL A 650 -11.12 4.33 0.97
N LEU A 651 -9.97 4.98 1.03
CA LEU A 651 -9.10 5.00 2.20
C LEU A 651 -9.75 5.74 3.39
N ASP A 652 -10.51 6.80 3.13
CA ASP A 652 -11.27 7.52 4.18
C ASP A 652 -12.35 6.63 4.80
N LEU A 653 -13.01 5.78 3.99
CA LEU A 653 -13.97 4.80 4.50
C LEU A 653 -13.29 3.79 5.44
N LEU A 654 -12.14 3.22 5.03
CA LEU A 654 -11.42 2.25 5.86
C LEU A 654 -10.88 2.86 7.16
N ALA A 655 -10.49 4.13 7.13
CA ALA A 655 -10.06 4.84 8.33
C ALA A 655 -11.17 4.87 9.40
N LEU A 656 -12.43 5.01 8.99
CA LEU A 656 -13.58 4.95 9.92
C LEU A 656 -13.80 3.55 10.51
N ALA A 657 -13.37 2.48 9.84
CA ALA A 657 -13.38 1.14 10.41
C ALA A 657 -12.32 0.96 11.53
N GLY A 658 -11.43 1.93 11.73
CA GLY A 658 -10.26 1.82 12.59
C GLY A 658 -9.01 1.35 11.84
N GLY A 659 -9.04 1.35 10.50
CA GLY A 659 -7.87 1.05 9.69
C GLY A 659 -6.84 2.17 9.77
N GLU A 660 -5.63 1.84 10.21
CA GLU A 660 -4.51 2.76 10.14
C GLU A 660 -3.76 2.59 8.82
N CYS A 661 -3.92 3.55 7.90
CA CYS A 661 -3.16 3.58 6.66
C CYS A 661 -2.40 4.88 6.51
N PRO A 662 -1.06 4.82 6.55
CA PRO A 662 -0.24 5.95 6.17
C PRO A 662 -0.51 6.30 4.71
N ARG A 663 -0.64 7.59 4.43
CA ARG A 663 -0.90 8.08 3.08
C ARG A 663 0.40 8.57 2.46
N VAL A 664 0.85 7.86 1.43
CA VAL A 664 2.02 8.23 0.65
C VAL A 664 1.58 8.65 -0.75
N ASP A 665 1.91 9.88 -1.12
CA ASP A 665 1.71 10.35 -2.49
C ASP A 665 3.02 10.28 -3.26
N ALA A 666 3.01 9.57 -4.39
CA ALA A 666 4.14 9.49 -5.31
C ALA A 666 4.10 10.63 -6.32
N VAL A 667 5.15 11.44 -6.36
CA VAL A 667 5.36 12.52 -7.34
C VAL A 667 6.41 12.05 -8.33
N VAL A 668 6.05 11.94 -9.61
CA VAL A 668 6.93 11.50 -10.69
C VAL A 668 7.25 12.69 -11.58
N PRO A 669 8.36 13.41 -11.32
CA PRO A 669 8.87 14.42 -12.24
C PRO A 669 9.42 13.76 -13.51
N ASN A 670 9.07 14.30 -14.67
CA ASN A 670 9.52 13.77 -15.96
C ASN A 670 9.91 14.89 -16.93
N TYR A 671 11.07 14.70 -17.57
CA TYR A 671 11.50 15.47 -18.73
C TYR A 671 12.38 14.60 -19.63
N ASN A 672 11.85 14.17 -20.77
CA ASN A 672 12.54 13.32 -21.75
C ASN A 672 13.00 11.93 -21.23
N HIS A 673 12.19 11.29 -20.38
CA HIS A 673 12.47 9.94 -19.85
C HIS A 673 11.45 8.88 -20.32
N ALA A 674 10.88 9.03 -21.52
CA ALA A 674 9.83 8.15 -22.04
C ALA A 674 10.16 6.66 -21.95
N ARG A 675 11.45 6.32 -22.16
CA ARG A 675 11.96 4.95 -22.11
C ARG A 675 11.79 4.28 -20.74
N TYR A 676 11.86 5.03 -19.65
CA TYR A 676 11.94 4.48 -18.29
C TYR A 676 10.62 4.57 -17.53
N LEU A 677 9.69 5.41 -17.98
CA LEU A 677 8.37 5.56 -17.38
C LEU A 677 7.65 4.22 -17.12
N PRO A 678 7.62 3.23 -18.03
CA PRO A 678 6.95 1.96 -17.75
C PRO A 678 7.50 1.23 -16.50
N ASP A 679 8.82 1.10 -16.38
CA ASP A 679 9.45 0.44 -15.24
C ASP A 679 9.23 1.22 -13.94
N ARG A 680 9.30 2.56 -14.02
CA ARG A 680 9.06 3.44 -12.88
C ARG A 680 7.64 3.27 -12.33
N ILE A 681 6.63 3.29 -13.20
CA ILE A 681 5.23 3.13 -12.77
C ILE A 681 4.99 1.72 -12.22
N ALA A 682 5.49 0.68 -12.91
CA ALA A 682 5.39 -0.69 -12.42
C ALA A 682 6.01 -0.83 -11.02
N SER A 683 7.13 -0.16 -10.74
CA SER A 683 7.75 -0.18 -9.41
C SER A 683 6.98 0.58 -8.32
N ILE A 684 6.11 1.55 -8.70
CA ILE A 684 5.18 2.21 -7.77
C ILE A 684 3.99 1.31 -7.47
N GLU A 685 3.41 0.69 -8.50
CA GLU A 685 2.27 -0.24 -8.35
C GLU A 685 2.66 -1.50 -7.57
N ALA A 686 3.92 -1.94 -7.70
CA ALA A 686 4.47 -3.06 -6.96
C ALA A 686 4.80 -2.75 -5.49
N GLN A 687 4.59 -1.53 -4.99
CA GLN A 687 4.90 -1.22 -3.60
C GLN A 687 4.01 -2.04 -2.65
N THR A 688 4.61 -2.69 -1.65
CA THR A 688 3.88 -3.48 -0.63
C THR A 688 3.02 -2.59 0.26
N LEU A 689 3.43 -1.34 0.45
CA LEU A 689 2.57 -0.27 0.93
C LEU A 689 2.04 0.53 -0.27
N PRO A 690 0.76 0.37 -0.65
CA PRO A 690 0.23 1.03 -1.83
C PRO A 690 0.16 2.55 -1.66
N VAL A 691 0.46 3.30 -2.72
CA VAL A 691 0.35 4.76 -2.71
C VAL A 691 -1.12 5.21 -2.66
N SER A 692 -1.38 6.31 -1.96
CA SER A 692 -2.71 6.95 -1.91
C SER A 692 -3.00 7.75 -3.17
N ARG A 693 -1.97 8.31 -3.80
CA ARG A 693 -2.08 9.10 -5.03
C ARG A 693 -0.78 8.99 -5.84
N MET A 694 -0.93 9.06 -7.16
CA MET A 694 0.17 9.19 -8.10
C MET A 694 0.04 10.49 -8.87
N ILE A 695 1.09 11.31 -8.91
CA ILE A 695 1.13 12.62 -9.57
C ILE A 695 2.23 12.58 -10.62
N LEU A 696 1.84 12.55 -11.90
CA LEU A 696 2.77 12.48 -13.04
C LEU A 696 2.94 13.88 -13.62
N LEU A 697 4.17 14.39 -13.60
CA LEU A 697 4.50 15.73 -14.08
C LEU A 697 5.32 15.61 -15.36
N ASP A 698 4.86 16.23 -16.45
CA ASP A 698 5.61 16.35 -17.69
C ASP A 698 6.03 17.80 -17.91
N ASP A 699 7.34 18.05 -17.89
CA ASP A 699 7.92 19.39 -17.99
C ASP A 699 8.21 19.80 -19.45
N ALA A 700 7.18 19.64 -20.29
CA ALA A 700 7.22 19.89 -21.73
C ALA A 700 8.27 19.01 -22.45
N SER A 701 8.16 17.68 -22.30
CA SER A 701 9.07 16.74 -22.97
C SER A 701 8.94 16.82 -24.50
N GLU A 702 10.08 16.65 -25.18
CA GLU A 702 10.21 16.63 -26.64
C GLU A 702 10.27 15.19 -27.20
N ASP A 703 10.46 14.19 -26.33
CA ASP A 703 10.46 12.77 -26.69
C ASP A 703 9.05 12.16 -26.68
N ALA A 704 8.96 10.82 -26.65
CA ALA A 704 7.69 10.10 -26.63
C ALA A 704 6.93 10.18 -25.28
N SER A 705 7.44 10.92 -24.27
CA SER A 705 6.86 10.94 -22.91
C SER A 705 5.38 11.31 -22.90
N PRO A 706 4.89 12.32 -23.66
CA PRO A 706 3.48 12.67 -23.66
C PRO A 706 2.59 11.49 -24.07
N GLY A 707 2.99 10.73 -25.09
CA GLY A 707 2.27 9.54 -25.54
C GLY A 707 2.32 8.40 -24.52
N VAL A 708 3.48 8.15 -23.92
CA VAL A 708 3.64 7.10 -22.89
C VAL A 708 2.83 7.43 -21.64
N LEU A 709 2.88 8.66 -21.14
CA LEU A 709 2.10 9.14 -20.00
C LEU A 709 0.59 9.09 -20.26
N GLN A 710 0.16 9.30 -21.51
CA GLN A 710 -1.25 9.13 -21.90
C GLN A 710 -1.71 7.68 -21.72
N ILE A 711 -0.89 6.73 -22.18
CA ILE A 711 -1.18 5.29 -22.10
C ILE A 711 -1.14 4.83 -20.64
N ILE A 712 -0.05 5.14 -19.92
CA ILE A 712 0.09 4.86 -18.48
C ILE A 712 -1.11 5.38 -17.72
N GLY A 713 -1.49 6.63 -18.01
CA GLY A 713 -2.70 7.24 -17.52
C GLY A 713 -3.85 6.25 -17.60
N GLN A 714 -4.20 5.74 -18.76
CA GLN A 714 -5.39 4.89 -18.94
C GLN A 714 -5.43 3.59 -18.13
N TYR A 715 -4.29 2.99 -17.79
CA TYR A 715 -4.23 1.62 -17.23
C TYR A 715 -3.72 1.50 -15.80
N CYS A 716 -3.02 2.51 -15.26
CA CYS A 716 -2.42 2.38 -13.94
C CYS A 716 -3.42 2.57 -12.78
N ASN A 717 -3.13 1.93 -11.65
CA ASN A 717 -3.90 2.02 -10.41
C ASN A 717 -2.98 2.34 -9.20
N PRO A 718 -3.18 3.45 -8.46
CA PRO A 718 -4.23 4.44 -8.61
C PRO A 718 -4.10 5.25 -9.91
N ALA A 719 -5.25 5.71 -10.42
CA ALA A 719 -5.29 6.63 -11.54
C ALA A 719 -4.44 7.87 -11.25
N PRO A 720 -3.51 8.27 -12.14
CA PRO A 720 -2.60 9.35 -11.84
C PRO A 720 -3.25 10.70 -12.12
N LEU A 721 -2.82 11.70 -11.37
CA LEU A 721 -3.00 13.09 -11.74
C LEU A 721 -1.90 13.49 -12.73
N LEU A 722 -2.25 13.59 -14.01
CA LEU A 722 -1.31 13.99 -15.07
C LEU A 722 -1.27 15.52 -15.22
N VAL A 723 -0.09 16.10 -15.11
CA VAL A 723 0.14 17.54 -15.25
C VAL A 723 1.15 17.77 -16.35
N ARG A 724 0.73 18.38 -17.46
CA ARG A 724 1.63 18.74 -18.57
C ARG A 724 1.84 20.24 -18.62
N ARG A 725 3.11 20.67 -18.65
CA ARG A 725 3.47 22.06 -18.92
C ARG A 725 3.55 22.32 -20.42
N ARG A 726 3.28 23.57 -20.79
CA ARG A 726 3.47 24.05 -22.17
C ARG A 726 4.92 24.42 -22.47
N GLU A 727 5.65 24.82 -21.43
CA GLU A 727 7.03 25.28 -21.50
C GLU A 727 7.82 24.64 -20.36
N ASN A 728 9.07 24.26 -20.65
CA ASN A 728 9.96 23.66 -19.68
C ASN A 728 10.23 24.63 -18.52
N SER A 729 10.09 24.16 -17.29
CA SER A 729 10.27 24.96 -16.07
C SER A 729 11.73 25.36 -15.83
N GLY A 730 12.68 24.65 -16.43
CA GLY A 730 14.12 24.88 -16.30
C GLY A 730 14.74 24.28 -15.03
N SER A 731 13.95 23.66 -14.14
CA SER A 731 14.44 23.09 -12.88
C SER A 731 13.55 21.94 -12.37
N PRO A 732 14.12 20.76 -12.03
CA PRO A 732 13.34 19.65 -11.47
C PRO A 732 12.68 20.01 -10.13
N PHE A 733 13.30 20.89 -9.34
CA PHE A 733 12.77 21.31 -8.03
C PHE A 733 11.49 22.16 -8.15
N LEU A 734 11.27 22.83 -9.28
CA LEU A 734 9.98 23.47 -9.56
C LEU A 734 8.89 22.43 -9.82
N GLN A 735 9.23 21.27 -10.38
CA GLN A 735 8.32 20.13 -10.46
C GLN A 735 8.05 19.54 -9.08
N TRP A 736 9.06 19.41 -8.21
CA TRP A 736 8.85 18.94 -6.82
C TRP A 736 7.82 19.81 -6.10
N ARG A 737 7.96 21.14 -6.17
CA ARG A 737 6.97 22.08 -5.59
C ARG A 737 5.58 21.93 -6.22
N GLU A 738 5.51 21.72 -7.54
CA GLU A 738 4.24 21.57 -8.25
C GLU A 738 3.51 20.27 -7.87
N GLY A 739 4.27 19.18 -7.71
CA GLY A 739 3.79 17.91 -7.19
C GLY A 739 3.34 18.02 -5.74
N LEU A 740 4.13 18.67 -4.89
CA LEU A 740 3.81 18.86 -3.47
C LEU A 740 2.50 19.63 -3.25
N ARG A 741 2.26 20.70 -4.01
CA ARG A 741 0.98 21.44 -3.99
C ARG A 741 -0.24 20.59 -4.32
N ARG A 742 -0.05 19.48 -5.03
CA ARG A 742 -1.09 18.50 -5.39
C ARG A 742 -1.12 17.29 -4.47
N ALA A 743 -0.07 17.07 -3.69
CA ALA A 743 -0.05 16.02 -2.69
C ALA A 743 -0.99 16.34 -1.53
N ARG A 744 -1.59 15.30 -0.97
CA ARG A 744 -2.53 15.29 0.16
C ARG A 744 -2.13 14.26 1.21
N GLY A 745 -1.27 13.32 0.88
CA GLY A 745 -0.72 12.33 1.80
C GLY A 745 0.04 12.94 2.98
N GLU A 746 0.16 12.15 4.05
CA GLU A 746 1.01 12.46 5.20
C GLU A 746 2.48 12.51 4.78
N PHE A 747 2.86 11.63 3.85
CA PHE A 747 4.18 11.53 3.28
C PHE A 747 4.16 11.80 1.77
N VAL A 748 5.28 12.31 1.28
CA VAL A 748 5.52 12.51 -0.15
C VAL A 748 6.79 11.79 -0.55
N TRP A 749 6.69 11.03 -1.64
CA TRP A 749 7.82 10.37 -2.27
C TRP A 749 8.09 11.00 -3.63
N ILE A 750 9.29 11.54 -3.81
CA ILE A 750 9.75 12.00 -5.11
C ILE A 750 10.35 10.80 -5.84
N ALA A 751 9.67 10.35 -6.88
CA ALA A 751 9.94 9.16 -7.66
C ALA A 751 10.45 9.55 -9.05
N GLU A 752 11.74 9.85 -9.19
CA GLU A 752 12.32 10.30 -10.48
C GLU A 752 12.05 9.27 -11.60
N ALA A 753 11.69 9.77 -12.79
CA ALA A 753 11.12 8.98 -13.88
C ALA A 753 12.02 7.87 -14.43
N ASP A 754 13.34 7.94 -14.20
CA ASP A 754 14.34 7.01 -14.72
C ASP A 754 14.79 5.92 -13.74
N ASP A 755 14.42 6.04 -12.46
CA ASP A 755 14.77 5.06 -11.44
C ASP A 755 13.76 3.92 -11.34
N VAL A 756 14.13 2.85 -10.62
CA VAL A 756 13.24 1.73 -10.29
C VAL A 756 13.27 1.52 -8.78
N ALA A 757 12.12 1.42 -8.14
CA ALA A 757 12.04 1.15 -6.70
C ALA A 757 11.97 -0.35 -6.39
N GLU A 758 12.53 -0.76 -5.26
CA GLU A 758 12.25 -2.08 -4.70
C GLU A 758 10.85 -2.07 -4.05
N PRO A 759 10.07 -3.17 -4.11
CA PRO A 759 8.69 -3.23 -3.64
C PRO A 759 8.47 -2.73 -2.20
N GLU A 760 9.46 -2.88 -1.33
CA GLU A 760 9.25 -2.63 0.10
C GLU A 760 9.86 -1.31 0.59
N LEU A 761 10.26 -0.40 -0.31
CA LEU A 761 10.84 0.89 0.04
C LEU A 761 9.90 1.70 0.94
N LEU A 762 8.66 1.91 0.49
CA LEU A 762 7.70 2.75 1.22
C LEU A 762 7.36 2.13 2.57
N GLU A 763 7.13 0.82 2.61
CA GLU A 763 6.83 0.08 3.83
C GLU A 763 7.93 0.27 4.90
N LEU A 764 9.21 0.18 4.51
CA LEU A 764 10.35 0.37 5.43
C LEU A 764 10.38 1.76 6.04
N LEU A 765 10.30 2.78 5.18
CA LEU A 765 10.51 4.15 5.60
C LEU A 765 9.32 4.65 6.42
N VAL A 766 8.11 4.31 5.99
CA VAL A 766 6.89 4.67 6.70
C VAL A 766 6.82 4.02 8.07
N ALA A 767 7.20 2.74 8.21
CA ALA A 767 7.17 2.06 9.51
C ALA A 767 7.98 2.83 10.57
N GLU A 768 9.19 3.27 10.23
CA GLU A 768 10.05 4.03 11.15
C GLU A 768 9.54 5.47 11.36
N MET A 769 9.11 6.14 10.30
CA MET A 769 8.58 7.52 10.38
C MET A 769 7.23 7.64 11.10
N ARG A 770 6.46 6.55 11.19
CA ARG A 770 5.24 6.48 12.03
C ARG A 770 5.55 6.18 13.48
N ARG A 771 6.47 5.24 13.75
CA ARG A 771 6.98 4.97 15.11
C ARG A 771 7.54 6.24 15.74
N ASP A 772 8.04 7.14 14.90
CA ASP A 772 8.65 8.36 15.34
C ASP A 772 8.30 9.57 14.45
N SER A 773 7.30 10.33 14.91
CA SER A 773 6.80 11.54 14.24
C SER A 773 7.85 12.65 14.12
N GLY A 774 8.96 12.59 14.86
CA GLY A 774 10.05 13.56 14.76
C GLY A 774 10.99 13.33 13.57
N ILE A 775 10.82 12.23 12.82
CA ILE A 775 11.57 11.98 11.58
C ILE A 775 10.92 12.76 10.44
N VAL A 776 11.63 13.73 9.88
CA VAL A 776 11.17 14.56 8.76
C VAL A 776 11.60 14.02 7.40
N LEU A 777 12.66 13.21 7.38
CA LEU A 777 13.25 12.59 6.20
C LEU A 777 13.73 11.18 6.56
N GLY A 778 13.22 10.18 5.86
CA GLY A 778 13.73 8.81 5.88
C GLY A 778 14.34 8.46 4.53
N TYR A 779 15.49 7.78 4.48
CA TYR A 779 16.06 7.33 3.22
C TYR A 779 16.66 5.93 3.31
N ALA A 780 16.64 5.22 2.18
CA ALA A 780 17.21 3.89 2.02
C ALA A 780 18.53 3.93 1.23
N GLN A 781 19.25 2.81 1.22
CA GLN A 781 20.39 2.61 0.34
C GLN A 781 19.92 2.48 -1.13
N SER A 782 20.81 2.75 -2.09
CA SER A 782 20.50 2.64 -3.51
C SER A 782 21.51 1.75 -4.23
N CYS A 783 21.03 0.85 -5.08
CA CYS A 783 21.87 0.16 -6.07
C CYS A 783 22.12 1.09 -7.26
N ARG A 784 23.34 1.11 -7.80
CA ARG A 784 23.67 1.90 -9.00
C ARG A 784 23.53 1.02 -10.22
N ILE A 785 22.75 1.47 -11.20
CA ILE A 785 22.54 0.79 -12.48
C ILE A 785 22.89 1.69 -13.66
N ASP A 786 23.20 1.10 -14.82
CA ASP A 786 23.42 1.83 -16.07
C ASP A 786 22.10 2.13 -16.81
N GLY A 787 22.21 2.72 -18.00
CA GLY A 787 21.06 3.07 -18.85
C GLY A 787 20.21 1.89 -19.32
N ASP A 788 20.75 0.66 -19.29
CA ASP A 788 20.06 -0.56 -19.70
C ASP A 788 19.65 -1.43 -18.50
N GLY A 789 19.93 -0.97 -17.28
CA GLY A 789 19.59 -1.66 -16.03
C GLY A 789 20.67 -2.60 -15.51
N GLY A 790 21.85 -2.64 -16.14
CA GLY A 790 23.01 -3.38 -15.65
C GLY A 790 23.54 -2.80 -14.35
N VAL A 791 23.84 -3.66 -13.36
CA VAL A 791 24.35 -3.22 -12.05
C VAL A 791 25.79 -2.72 -12.18
N LEU A 792 26.00 -1.44 -11.86
CA LEU A 792 27.31 -0.79 -11.78
C LEU A 792 27.92 -0.91 -10.39
N ALA A 793 27.10 -0.79 -9.35
CA ALA A 793 27.48 -1.04 -7.97
C ALA A 793 26.26 -1.52 -7.17
N PRO A 794 26.45 -2.44 -6.21
CA PRO A 794 25.33 -2.96 -5.41
C PRO A 794 24.75 -1.92 -4.43
N ASP A 795 25.55 -0.93 -4.02
CA ASP A 795 25.22 0.10 -3.04
C ASP A 795 26.10 1.36 -3.20
N TYR A 796 25.88 2.36 -2.35
CA TYR A 796 26.72 3.56 -2.21
C TYR A 796 27.73 3.52 -1.05
N LEU A 797 28.06 2.35 -0.47
CA LEU A 797 29.00 2.30 0.65
C LEU A 797 30.38 2.84 0.27
N GLY A 798 30.83 2.57 -0.97
CA GLY A 798 32.07 3.17 -1.49
C GLY A 798 32.07 4.71 -1.58
N TRP A 799 30.88 5.35 -1.55
CA TRP A 799 30.74 6.81 -1.49
C TRP A 799 30.77 7.36 -0.06
N THR A 800 30.43 6.56 0.95
CA THR A 800 30.32 7.01 2.35
C THR A 800 31.42 6.46 3.27
N ASP A 801 32.13 5.41 2.87
CA ASP A 801 33.15 4.71 3.67
C ASP A 801 34.36 5.59 4.05
N ASP A 802 34.63 6.68 3.32
CA ASP A 802 35.63 7.68 3.67
C ASP A 802 35.18 8.61 4.81
N LEU A 803 33.86 8.72 5.06
CA LEU A 803 33.31 9.45 6.19
C LEU A 803 33.23 8.56 7.43
N ASP A 804 32.68 7.36 7.27
CA ASP A 804 32.53 6.34 8.33
C ASP A 804 32.21 4.98 7.69
N ARG A 805 33.03 3.96 7.96
CA ARG A 805 32.92 2.63 7.34
C ARG A 805 31.79 1.77 7.90
N GLU A 806 31.31 2.06 9.11
CA GLU A 806 30.32 1.23 9.81
C GLU A 806 28.93 1.86 9.80
N ARG A 807 28.87 3.20 9.78
CA ARG A 807 27.62 3.94 9.97
C ARG A 807 26.51 3.60 8.97
N TRP A 808 26.84 3.48 7.69
CA TRP A 808 25.85 3.17 6.63
C TRP A 808 25.60 1.67 6.44
N ARG A 809 26.11 0.81 7.32
CA ARG A 809 25.88 -0.64 7.31
C ARG A 809 24.79 -1.08 8.29
N ALA A 810 24.26 -0.17 9.09
CA ALA A 810 23.20 -0.43 10.06
C ALA A 810 22.17 0.71 10.03
N PRO A 811 20.89 0.44 10.37
CA PRO A 811 19.89 1.49 10.45
C PRO A 811 20.22 2.45 11.59
N TYR A 812 20.01 3.74 11.37
CA TYR A 812 20.19 4.74 12.41
C TYR A 812 19.19 5.88 12.27
N THR A 813 18.86 6.50 13.41
CA THR A 813 18.04 7.71 13.48
C THR A 813 18.81 8.76 14.27
N VAL A 814 18.91 9.97 13.75
CA VAL A 814 19.78 11.02 14.32
C VAL A 814 19.16 12.40 14.16
N GLN A 815 19.46 13.32 15.08
CA GLN A 815 19.13 14.75 14.94
C GLN A 815 19.76 15.32 13.68
N GLY A 816 18.98 16.02 12.85
CA GLY A 816 19.45 16.44 11.55
C GLY A 816 20.63 17.43 11.65
N GLN A 817 20.69 18.31 12.64
CA GLN A 817 21.89 19.14 12.88
C GLN A 817 23.15 18.32 13.20
N VAL A 818 22.98 17.16 13.85
CA VAL A 818 24.07 16.22 14.08
C VAL A 818 24.47 15.52 12.78
N GLU A 819 23.53 15.26 11.87
CA GLU A 819 23.84 14.74 10.54
C GLU A 819 24.58 15.75 9.67
N ILE A 820 24.17 17.02 9.70
CA ILE A 820 24.88 18.14 9.07
C ILE A 820 26.31 18.19 9.58
N SER A 821 26.48 18.34 10.90
CA SER A 821 27.81 18.54 11.50
C SER A 821 28.73 17.32 11.43
N ARG A 822 28.25 16.13 11.04
CA ARG A 822 29.07 14.92 10.90
C ARG A 822 29.33 14.49 9.46
N ALA A 823 28.37 14.70 8.55
CA ALA A 823 28.39 14.09 7.23
C ALA A 823 27.92 15.05 6.12
N LEU A 824 26.70 15.59 6.22
CA LEU A 824 26.12 16.43 5.17
C LEU A 824 26.84 17.78 4.99
N ALA A 825 27.72 18.20 5.91
CA ALA A 825 28.60 19.35 5.70
C ALA A 825 29.84 19.03 4.85
N VAL A 826 30.18 17.76 4.67
CA VAL A 826 31.33 17.32 3.85
C VAL A 826 30.88 17.13 2.40
N LYS A 827 29.83 16.34 2.18
CA LYS A 827 29.26 16.01 0.87
C LYS A 827 27.83 15.52 1.01
N ASN A 828 27.08 15.50 -0.08
CA ASN A 828 25.75 14.89 -0.09
C ASN A 828 25.86 13.36 0.14
N THR A 829 25.42 12.89 1.32
CA THR A 829 25.39 11.46 1.67
C THR A 829 24.08 10.77 1.30
N ILE A 830 23.15 11.50 0.70
CA ILE A 830 21.85 11.02 0.21
C ILE A 830 21.83 11.24 -1.31
N PRO A 831 22.51 10.38 -2.08
CA PRO A 831 22.83 10.65 -3.48
C PRO A 831 21.66 10.49 -4.46
N ASN A 832 20.50 10.03 -3.98
CA ASN A 832 19.34 9.74 -4.82
C ASN A 832 18.04 10.04 -4.07
N VAL A 833 17.22 10.92 -4.63
CA VAL A 833 15.93 11.30 -4.03
C VAL A 833 14.87 10.18 -4.14
N SER A 834 14.95 9.32 -5.16
CA SER A 834 14.01 8.20 -5.32
C SER A 834 14.11 7.16 -4.20
N ALA A 835 15.16 7.21 -3.37
CA ALA A 835 15.31 6.42 -2.16
C ALA A 835 14.79 7.12 -0.87
N VAL A 836 14.23 8.33 -1.00
CA VAL A 836 13.88 9.22 0.11
C VAL A 836 12.38 9.37 0.25
N LEU A 837 11.89 9.29 1.48
CA LEU A 837 10.52 9.61 1.86
C LEU A 837 10.51 10.84 2.77
N PHE A 838 9.66 11.81 2.45
CA PHE A 838 9.53 13.06 3.19
C PHE A 838 8.23 13.10 3.99
N ARG A 839 8.27 13.70 5.18
CA ARG A 839 7.04 14.25 5.76
C ARG A 839 6.60 15.46 4.93
N ARG A 840 5.33 15.44 4.51
CA ARG A 840 4.82 16.43 3.55
C ARG A 840 4.94 17.85 4.08
N ASP A 841 4.50 18.08 5.31
CA ASP A 841 4.50 19.40 5.98
C ASP A 841 5.91 19.97 6.12
N ALA A 842 6.89 19.14 6.49
CA ALA A 842 8.28 19.56 6.56
C ALA A 842 8.85 19.94 5.18
N LEU A 843 8.58 19.14 4.14
CA LEU A 843 9.00 19.45 2.77
C LEU A 843 8.31 20.71 2.23
N GLU A 844 7.04 20.91 2.58
CA GLU A 844 6.27 22.08 2.17
C GLU A 844 6.85 23.36 2.77
N ALA A 845 7.12 23.37 4.07
CA ALA A 845 7.79 24.49 4.73
C ALA A 845 9.13 24.85 4.07
N VAL A 846 9.97 23.84 3.78
CA VAL A 846 11.29 24.07 3.16
C VAL A 846 11.17 24.61 1.73
N LEU A 847 10.28 24.04 0.90
CA LEU A 847 10.12 24.51 -0.47
C LEU A 847 9.45 25.90 -0.51
N GLU A 848 8.53 26.22 0.40
CA GLU A 848 7.94 27.56 0.45
C GLU A 848 8.98 28.64 0.80
N ASP A 849 9.84 28.38 1.78
CA ASP A 849 10.83 29.35 2.25
C ASP A 849 12.07 29.47 1.36
N HIS A 850 12.44 28.39 0.65
CA HIS A 850 13.75 28.29 0.00
C HIS A 850 13.74 27.92 -1.49
N ILE A 851 12.57 27.75 -2.14
CA ILE A 851 12.50 27.35 -3.56
C ILE A 851 13.28 28.27 -4.49
N ASP A 852 13.31 29.57 -4.25
CA ASP A 852 14.03 30.51 -5.12
C ASP A 852 15.55 30.24 -5.14
N THR A 853 16.10 29.76 -4.03
CA THR A 853 17.51 29.35 -3.94
C THR A 853 17.69 27.94 -4.50
N ILE A 854 16.83 27.00 -4.10
CA ILE A 854 16.90 25.59 -4.53
C ILE A 854 16.75 25.46 -6.05
N ALA A 855 15.79 26.16 -6.66
CA ALA A 855 15.50 26.07 -8.09
C ALA A 855 16.62 26.65 -8.99
N ARG A 856 17.53 27.47 -8.43
CA ARG A 856 18.71 27.99 -9.14
C ARG A 856 19.83 26.96 -9.26
N LEU A 857 19.84 25.95 -8.39
CA LEU A 857 20.82 24.87 -8.40
C LEU A 857 20.45 23.85 -9.48
N ARG A 858 21.47 23.26 -10.13
CA ARG A 858 21.27 22.20 -11.13
C ARG A 858 21.72 20.83 -10.67
N VAL A 859 22.67 20.76 -9.75
CA VAL A 859 23.24 19.51 -9.24
C VAL A 859 22.90 19.34 -7.77
N ALA A 860 22.98 20.41 -6.96
CA ALA A 860 22.94 20.30 -5.50
C ALA A 860 21.62 20.74 -4.85
N GLY A 861 20.52 20.87 -5.62
CA GLY A 861 19.25 21.33 -5.06
C GLY A 861 18.57 20.33 -4.12
N ASP A 862 18.82 19.04 -4.31
CA ASP A 862 18.43 17.99 -3.37
C ASP A 862 19.19 18.13 -2.04
N TRP A 863 20.51 18.33 -2.10
CA TRP A 863 21.35 18.56 -0.92
C TRP A 863 20.95 19.82 -0.16
N ALA A 864 20.65 20.93 -0.86
CA ALA A 864 20.11 22.13 -0.25
C ALA A 864 18.81 21.84 0.50
N THR A 865 17.90 21.07 -0.12
CA THR A 865 16.63 20.65 0.48
C THR A 865 16.88 19.82 1.74
N TYR A 866 17.81 18.85 1.70
CA TYR A 866 18.14 18.00 2.85
C TYR A 866 18.74 18.80 4.01
N LEU A 867 19.61 19.78 3.73
CA LEU A 867 20.21 20.64 4.76
C LEU A 867 19.14 21.44 5.51
N HIS A 868 18.16 22.02 4.79
CA HIS A 868 17.07 22.75 5.41
C HIS A 868 16.11 21.81 6.17
N LEU A 869 15.77 20.65 5.61
CA LEU A 869 14.93 19.65 6.29
C LEU A 869 15.57 19.13 7.57
N ALA A 870 16.88 18.86 7.55
CA ALA A 870 17.64 18.40 8.71
C ALA A 870 17.57 19.38 9.90
N CYS A 871 17.27 20.65 9.67
CA CYS A 871 17.07 21.62 10.74
C CYS A 871 15.71 21.48 11.45
N LEU A 872 14.72 20.86 10.80
CA LEU A 872 13.35 20.73 11.31
C LEU A 872 13.13 19.49 12.18
N GLY A 873 14.01 18.49 12.10
CA GLY A 873 13.84 17.26 12.88
C GLY A 873 14.93 16.23 12.65
N ARG A 874 14.55 14.96 12.82
CA ARG A 874 15.46 13.82 12.69
C ARG A 874 15.48 13.24 11.28
N ILE A 875 16.61 12.64 10.96
CA ILE A 875 16.81 11.86 9.74
C ILE A 875 16.91 10.39 10.13
N HIS A 876 16.26 9.53 9.36
CA HIS A 876 16.38 8.08 9.45
C HIS A 876 17.07 7.51 8.21
N PHE A 877 18.01 6.59 8.43
CA PHE A 877 18.66 5.81 7.38
C PHE A 877 18.33 4.33 7.51
N GLN A 878 18.02 3.71 6.37
CA GLN A 878 17.79 2.29 6.20
C GLN A 878 18.90 1.69 5.30
N PRO A 879 19.78 0.80 5.80
CA PRO A 879 20.90 0.23 5.02
C PRO A 879 20.49 -0.68 3.87
N ARG A 880 19.22 -1.08 3.83
CA ARG A 880 18.70 -1.91 2.74
C ARG A 880 18.58 -1.10 1.47
N VAL A 881 18.90 -1.75 0.35
CA VAL A 881 18.64 -1.18 -0.98
C VAL A 881 17.13 -1.04 -1.16
N GLY A 882 16.67 0.21 -1.28
CA GLY A 882 15.27 0.54 -1.50
C GLY A 882 14.97 0.93 -2.95
N ASN A 883 15.99 1.21 -3.75
CA ASN A 883 15.81 1.48 -5.17
C ASN A 883 17.09 1.22 -5.99
N ARG A 884 16.93 1.30 -7.30
CA ARG A 884 17.98 1.24 -8.31
C ARG A 884 18.08 2.61 -8.97
N HIS A 885 19.15 3.32 -8.62
CA HIS A 885 19.48 4.64 -9.12
C HIS A 885 20.21 4.53 -10.45
N ARG A 886 19.62 5.12 -11.49
CA ARG A 886 20.18 5.09 -12.85
C ARG A 886 21.27 6.12 -13.05
N HIS A 887 22.43 5.65 -13.52
CA HIS A 887 23.60 6.46 -13.88
C HIS A 887 23.82 6.36 -15.37
N HIS A 888 23.45 7.41 -16.09
CA HIS A 888 23.77 7.49 -17.51
C HIS A 888 25.27 7.75 -17.71
N ALA A 889 25.90 7.11 -18.71
CA ALA A 889 27.25 7.46 -19.16
C ALA A 889 27.38 8.95 -19.58
N ARG A 890 26.24 9.64 -19.74
CA ARG A 890 26.07 11.08 -19.96
C ARG A 890 25.15 11.71 -18.88
N THR A 891 25.44 11.50 -17.59
CA THR A 891 24.71 12.11 -16.46
C THR A 891 24.63 13.63 -16.58
N VAL A 892 23.69 14.27 -15.88
CA VAL A 892 23.60 15.74 -15.78
C VAL A 892 24.96 16.33 -15.36
N THR A 893 25.73 15.67 -14.50
CA THR A 893 27.12 16.05 -14.14
C THR A 893 28.12 16.02 -15.30
N SER A 894 27.86 15.30 -16.39
CA SER A 894 28.67 15.32 -17.62
C SER A 894 28.27 16.43 -18.62
N ARG A 895 27.06 17.00 -18.46
CA ARG A 895 26.55 18.14 -19.25
C ARG A 895 26.63 19.48 -18.52
N VAL A 896 26.67 19.44 -17.19
CA VAL A 896 26.83 20.62 -16.34
C VAL A 896 28.28 21.07 -16.45
N ASP A 897 28.46 22.37 -16.60
CA ASP A 897 29.75 23.02 -16.49
C ASP A 897 30.46 22.54 -15.22
N ALA A 898 31.64 21.92 -15.39
CA ALA A 898 32.44 21.40 -14.29
C ALA A 898 32.66 22.46 -13.20
N GLN A 899 32.82 23.73 -13.60
CA GLN A 899 32.97 24.83 -12.67
C GLN A 899 31.69 25.06 -11.86
N ARG A 900 30.52 25.03 -12.50
CA ARG A 900 29.23 25.17 -11.80
C ARG A 900 29.03 24.06 -10.78
N HIS A 901 29.33 22.80 -11.12
CA HIS A 901 29.19 21.69 -10.17
C HIS A 901 30.07 21.93 -8.93
N TYR A 902 31.33 22.32 -9.14
CA TYR A 902 32.23 22.69 -8.04
C TYR A 902 31.67 23.85 -7.20
N ASP A 903 31.20 24.93 -7.83
CA ASP A 903 30.65 26.10 -7.15
C ASP A 903 29.40 25.78 -6.32
N GLU A 904 28.52 24.91 -6.83
CA GLU A 904 27.32 24.47 -6.09
C GLU A 904 27.71 23.65 -4.85
N VAL A 905 28.72 22.78 -4.93
CA VAL A 905 29.23 22.02 -3.77
C VAL A 905 29.84 22.96 -2.72
N VAL A 906 30.62 23.96 -3.14
CA VAL A 906 31.14 25.00 -2.24
C VAL A 906 30.00 25.74 -1.55
N ALA A 907 28.94 26.09 -2.29
CA ALA A 907 27.76 26.75 -1.74
C ALA A 907 27.05 25.88 -0.70
N MET A 908 26.95 24.56 -0.92
CA MET A 908 26.34 23.64 0.06
C MET A 908 27.17 23.47 1.33
N GLN A 909 28.49 23.33 1.21
CA GLN A 909 29.36 23.28 2.40
C GLN A 909 29.29 24.60 3.20
N THR A 910 29.21 25.73 2.49
CA THR A 910 29.01 27.06 3.11
C THR A 910 27.66 27.11 3.82
N LEU A 911 26.56 26.71 3.17
CA LEU A 911 25.24 26.66 3.78
C LEU A 911 25.23 25.76 5.03
N ALA A 912 25.80 24.55 4.95
CA ALA A 912 25.87 23.62 6.06
C ALA A 912 26.58 24.23 7.29
N SER A 913 27.64 25.02 7.06
CA SER A 913 28.38 25.72 8.13
C SER A 913 27.57 26.81 8.83
N THR A 914 26.55 27.37 8.17
CA THR A 914 25.61 28.33 8.78
C THR A 914 24.50 27.64 9.56
N LEU A 915 24.19 26.39 9.23
CA LEU A 915 23.07 25.64 9.81
C LEU A 915 23.47 24.79 11.02
N ALA A 916 24.73 24.39 11.12
CA ALA A 916 25.24 23.65 12.27
C ALA A 916 26.71 23.99 12.58
N PRO A 917 27.11 23.98 13.87
CA PRO A 917 28.52 24.17 14.23
C PRO A 917 29.37 22.98 13.76
N LEU A 918 30.44 23.26 13.03
CA LEU A 918 31.33 22.25 12.46
C LEU A 918 32.62 22.11 13.28
N GLY A 919 32.97 20.87 13.65
CA GLY A 919 34.27 20.54 14.25
C GLY A 919 35.42 20.68 13.24
N GLU A 920 36.66 20.80 13.75
CA GLU A 920 37.86 20.98 12.92
C GLU A 920 38.09 19.79 11.96
N ASP A 921 37.89 18.57 12.44
CA ASP A 921 37.96 17.34 11.63
C ASP A 921 37.00 17.38 10.43
N VAL A 922 35.76 17.81 10.64
CA VAL A 922 34.73 17.85 9.60
C VAL A 922 35.05 18.93 8.56
N ARG A 923 35.57 20.09 9.00
CA ARG A 923 36.05 21.13 8.10
C ARG A 923 37.22 20.63 7.24
N GLY A 924 38.19 19.94 7.85
CA GLY A 924 39.30 19.33 7.12
C GLY A 924 38.83 18.29 6.09
N ARG A 925 37.84 17.47 6.43
CA ARG A 925 37.23 16.52 5.47
C ARG A 925 36.46 17.23 4.35
N ALA A 926 35.75 18.32 4.64
CA ALA A 926 35.06 19.13 3.64
C ALA A 926 36.04 19.75 2.63
N GLU A 927 37.16 20.29 3.10
CA GLU A 927 38.24 20.82 2.27
C GLU A 927 38.90 19.72 1.42
N ALA A 928 39.18 18.55 2.01
CA ALA A 928 39.71 17.40 1.28
C ALA A 928 38.75 16.92 0.20
N HIS A 929 37.44 16.94 0.46
CA HIS A 929 36.42 16.61 -0.54
C HIS A 929 36.41 17.60 -1.70
N LEU A 930 36.53 18.90 -1.43
CA LEU A 930 36.64 19.92 -2.49
C LEU A 930 37.91 19.72 -3.33
N ALA A 931 39.04 19.43 -2.71
CA ALA A 931 40.28 19.13 -3.43
C ALA A 931 40.10 17.91 -4.37
N TRP A 932 39.55 16.81 -3.84
CA TRP A 932 39.23 15.63 -4.65
C TRP A 932 38.26 15.95 -5.79
N LEU A 933 37.21 16.74 -5.53
CA LEU A 933 36.21 17.09 -6.53
C LEU A 933 36.81 17.94 -7.65
N ARG A 934 37.68 18.90 -7.31
CA ARG A 934 38.41 19.72 -8.29
C ARG A 934 39.23 18.86 -9.24
N ASP A 935 39.98 17.89 -8.70
CA ASP A 935 40.77 16.94 -9.48
C ASP A 935 39.87 16.02 -10.34
N HIS A 936 38.78 15.51 -9.75
CA HIS A 936 37.83 14.65 -10.43
C HIS A 936 37.17 15.35 -11.63
N LEU A 937 36.87 16.64 -11.48
CA LEU A 937 36.27 17.49 -12.51
C LEU A 937 37.29 18.12 -13.48
N ARG A 938 38.60 17.89 -13.25
CA ARG A 938 39.72 18.40 -14.07
C ARG A 938 39.74 19.93 -14.17
N LEU A 939 39.41 20.62 -13.10
CA LEU A 939 39.51 22.07 -13.02
C LEU A 939 40.97 22.46 -12.72
N GLY A 940 41.56 23.34 -13.52
CA GLY A 940 42.96 23.78 -13.33
C GLY A 940 43.17 24.56 -12.04
N GLU A 941 44.42 24.61 -11.55
CA GLU A 941 44.79 25.51 -10.44
C GLU A 941 44.60 26.97 -10.91
N SER A 942 43.68 27.69 -10.27
CA SER A 942 43.44 29.12 -10.50
C SER A 942 44.39 29.99 -9.71
#